data_AF-A0AAX6BG32-F1
#
_entry.id   AF-A0AAX6BG32-F1
#
_cell.length_a   1.000
_cell.length_b   1.000
_cell.length_c   1.000
_cell.angle_alpha   90.00
_cell.angle_beta   90.00
_cell.angle_gamma   90.00
#
_symmetry.space_group_name_H-M   'P 1'
#
loop_
_entity.id
_entity.type
_entity.pdbx_description
1 polymer ?
#
loop_
_entity_poly.entity_id
_entity_poly.type
_entity_poly.pdbx_seq_one_letter_code
_entity_poly.pdbx_strand_id
1 'polypeptide(L)'
;MIIDVQERMKLINQKRKWVTAPRVQNIEFVEVEFNSGWFRKSEASVSFDTESRTFTSALNSTEYTYLTYREQNLDFQKGPEEEIIKPASPTETIVFKGSSNGAVIELFIIEYGEDGKLSTHRVEMNGEQTLTFSEEVQQIRLAIRVKGSGSFKIEQLSIGEENYWNQNELSTAGNYIVLEQNQWYIPKSNKLYYNPWEKTFHINFPEKQFAYLTHREGNASFSTESKLAIPLNVDKLSVVFNGEKDSAVDLRLAFIFYRNGQKVETTELKLATQKLIVVPEKADSMRLAIRAAGQGEFSIHNLIINNVSYWWNKDIKWNAQYPLSDTSYKLLLNQKTLVGWEESNNQVVYSPWNRVFESKLQGNEFIHLHCLGANENSTYRLTPKKDYNYTIIPVGQTDGDVEVSVLAVGYKNGKKVEFHQLALNNQSPLRFQKDTEYVEFLVRVTGQGFFKGLKLCYNEEPIEITNQLELDLKDSNWFIGSKKALQLSAQEKSLEGHADIEDGKNVYMSYKETNNSFKMLPTHHLMTMQNGFEYEFFVKGKVEEGVTVIPMFIGYSDNEKVQVLQLKFNSLTRIQPHPDVKQFRVALRISGKGDFLVDTFDVNEMKTIEAQFPINYMDKAEVDAFKTLPSKSIREMKMAVIFDEFTTASYEHECTLIKMTPDNWLEVMTKEQPDLLMVESAWRGNGGVWDKQVGYYGEENMKPLFSMLQWCKEHNVPTVFWNKEDPVHFNRFIETAKRFDYIFTTDENMVPFYQEHAGHQNAFSLPFAAQPAIHNPTKIVDKRENKACFAGSYYRRHEERCIDMDRLLDAAAKVGLDIYDRNYVQNLKGLMPNHQFPDRFQPFIKGNLKYYEIDKAYKGYQVMINVNTVKESPTMFSRRVYEGLACGTPVISTYAQGIEEIFGDLVYMSENPESLYEEFKKLLEDERYYEQKALTGIRDVLTKHTYTHRLKYIIEKVGLNFVATSPAVTVVACANSLKEYEEIVEQFDRQTYENKQLYILVDTFDGYLNLYNKYNTATIHTFVRSYMHNYLNIRDWISSPYVTYFDKESYYGSNYLLDLMLSTTFTDSDFIGKATYYTLDQEQVKEQNEGREYEYVTDLSPERTVAKTTVYSNVSLEKVIEMFEQNQRLASYARYGKQFFSNDKFNYLKIKNHTDKKLDSILKQVEL
;
A
#
# COMPACT_ATOMS: atom_id res chain seq x y z
N MET A 1 -18.19 -25.87 47.47
CA MET A 1 -18.07 -27.05 48.33
C MET A 1 -16.98 -26.79 49.36
N ILE A 2 -17.32 -26.89 50.64
CA ILE A 2 -16.39 -26.77 51.77
C ILE A 2 -15.65 -28.12 51.89
N ILE A 3 -14.32 -28.11 51.76
CA ILE A 3 -13.51 -29.32 51.92
C ILE A 3 -13.44 -29.73 53.41
N ASP A 4 -13.65 -31.03 53.63
CA ASP A 4 -13.74 -31.75 54.90
C ASP A 4 -12.42 -31.68 55.71
N VAL A 5 -12.58 -31.50 57.02
CA VAL A 5 -11.51 -31.45 58.03
C VAL A 5 -10.62 -32.71 58.00
N GLN A 6 -11.13 -33.83 57.51
CA GLN A 6 -10.34 -35.06 57.32
C GLN A 6 -9.25 -34.95 56.24
N GLU A 7 -9.47 -34.23 55.13
CA GLU A 7 -8.44 -33.98 54.10
C GLU A 7 -7.36 -33.04 54.64
N ARG A 8 -7.75 -32.07 55.48
CA ARG A 8 -6.82 -31.15 56.15
C ARG A 8 -5.92 -31.88 57.16
N MET A 9 -6.42 -32.90 57.85
CA MET A 9 -5.60 -33.77 58.72
C MET A 9 -4.66 -34.70 57.94
N LYS A 10 -5.07 -35.19 56.76
CA LYS A 10 -4.20 -35.97 55.86
C LYS A 10 -3.03 -35.11 55.33
N LEU A 11 -3.29 -33.85 54.96
CA LEU A 11 -2.27 -32.88 54.55
C LEU A 11 -1.28 -32.51 55.67
N ILE A 12 -1.73 -32.45 56.93
CA ILE A 12 -0.85 -32.15 58.09
C ILE A 12 0.07 -33.34 58.40
N ASN A 13 -0.42 -34.57 58.26
CA ASN A 13 0.41 -35.77 58.45
C ASN A 13 1.41 -36.00 57.30
N GLN A 14 1.09 -35.62 56.06
CA GLN A 14 2.06 -35.61 54.95
C GLN A 14 3.13 -34.53 55.13
N LYS A 15 2.78 -33.34 55.66
CA LYS A 15 3.75 -32.27 55.97
C LYS A 15 4.77 -32.64 57.07
N ARG A 16 4.45 -33.60 57.95
CA ARG A 16 5.37 -34.02 59.04
C ARG A 16 6.39 -35.10 58.65
N LYS A 17 6.25 -35.77 57.51
CA LYS A 17 7.27 -36.72 57.00
C LYS A 17 8.40 -36.07 56.19
N TRP A 18 8.26 -34.79 55.79
CA TRP A 18 9.31 -34.04 55.09
C TRP A 18 10.38 -33.46 56.03
N VAL A 19 10.04 -33.27 57.32
CA VAL A 19 10.93 -32.65 58.32
C VAL A 19 12.02 -33.63 58.82
N THR A 20 11.92 -34.92 58.51
CA THR A 20 12.88 -35.96 58.93
C THR A 20 13.52 -36.73 57.79
N ALA A 21 13.36 -36.31 56.53
CA ALA A 21 14.16 -36.85 55.44
C ALA A 21 15.61 -36.34 55.61
N PRO A 22 16.61 -37.23 55.69
CA PRO A 22 17.99 -36.83 55.91
C PRO A 22 18.43 -35.91 54.78
N ARG A 23 19.01 -34.75 55.15
CA ARG A 23 19.73 -33.90 54.19
C ARG A 23 20.82 -34.74 53.55
N VAL A 24 20.84 -34.84 52.22
CA VAL A 24 22.06 -35.25 51.50
C VAL A 24 23.06 -34.13 51.76
N GLN A 25 23.98 -34.38 52.70
CA GLN A 25 24.89 -33.37 53.22
C GLN A 25 26.13 -33.17 52.36
N ASN A 26 26.41 -34.03 51.39
CA ASN A 26 27.52 -33.88 50.45
C ASN A 26 27.03 -34.21 49.03
N ILE A 27 27.20 -33.28 48.09
CA ILE A 27 27.19 -33.63 46.68
C ILE A 27 28.47 -34.43 46.45
N GLU A 28 28.38 -35.72 46.14
CA GLU A 28 29.56 -36.58 46.01
C GLU A 28 30.38 -36.23 44.74
N PHE A 29 29.75 -35.59 43.74
CA PHE A 29 30.37 -35.18 42.48
C PHE A 29 30.11 -33.69 42.17
N VAL A 30 31.11 -33.01 41.63
CA VAL A 30 31.03 -31.62 41.18
C VAL A 30 31.42 -31.59 39.72
N GLU A 31 30.63 -30.91 38.89
CA GLU A 31 30.99 -30.68 37.49
C GLU A 31 32.29 -29.85 37.44
N VAL A 32 33.24 -30.28 36.60
CA VAL A 32 34.55 -29.65 36.42
C VAL A 32 34.39 -28.18 36.04
N GLU A 33 33.48 -27.92 35.09
CA GLU A 33 33.09 -26.62 34.61
C GLU A 33 31.61 -26.70 34.19
N PHE A 34 30.83 -25.65 34.46
CA PHE A 34 29.39 -25.66 34.23
C PHE A 34 29.07 -25.91 32.75
N ASN A 35 28.29 -26.96 32.48
CA ASN A 35 27.89 -27.41 31.14
C ASN A 35 29.03 -28.03 30.29
N SER A 36 30.16 -28.39 30.91
CA SER A 36 31.23 -29.16 30.25
C SER A 36 30.85 -30.62 30.03
N GLY A 37 29.88 -31.12 30.79
CA GLY A 37 29.56 -32.54 30.86
C GLY A 37 30.57 -33.33 31.67
N TRP A 38 31.69 -32.80 32.15
CA TRP A 38 32.68 -33.57 32.91
C TRP A 38 32.48 -33.42 34.42
N PHE A 39 32.42 -34.52 35.15
CA PHE A 39 32.23 -34.56 36.60
C PHE A 39 33.47 -35.09 37.31
N ARG A 40 33.77 -34.57 38.50
CA ARG A 40 34.80 -35.08 39.41
C ARG A 40 34.22 -35.35 40.79
N LYS A 41 34.81 -36.25 41.56
CA LYS A 41 34.42 -36.43 42.97
C LYS A 41 34.70 -35.15 43.76
N SER A 42 33.75 -34.71 44.59
CA SER A 42 33.83 -33.43 45.32
C SER A 42 35.01 -33.35 46.28
N GLU A 43 35.36 -34.47 46.91
CA GLU A 43 36.50 -34.63 47.82
C GLU A 43 37.82 -35.01 47.12
N ALA A 44 37.85 -35.13 45.79
CA ALA A 44 39.08 -35.51 45.08
C ALA A 44 40.15 -34.42 45.18
N SER A 45 41.42 -34.82 45.33
CA SER A 45 42.61 -33.96 45.29
C SER A 45 42.90 -33.36 43.90
N VAL A 46 41.91 -33.33 43.01
CA VAL A 46 42.01 -32.73 41.67
C VAL A 46 41.08 -31.52 41.62
N SER A 47 41.65 -30.34 41.47
CA SER A 47 40.93 -29.08 41.27
C SER A 47 41.04 -28.63 39.82
N PHE A 48 40.08 -27.83 39.36
CA PHE A 48 40.07 -27.23 38.04
C PHE A 48 40.04 -25.70 38.19
N ASP A 49 40.99 -25.03 37.57
CA ASP A 49 41.04 -23.57 37.48
C ASP A 49 40.40 -23.13 36.16
N THR A 50 39.29 -22.41 36.25
CA THR A 50 38.48 -22.00 35.09
C THR A 50 39.13 -20.92 34.23
N GLU A 51 39.99 -20.07 34.80
CA GLU A 51 40.63 -18.97 34.05
C GLU A 51 41.80 -19.48 33.20
N SER A 52 42.66 -20.31 33.81
CA SER A 52 43.82 -20.91 33.13
C SER A 52 43.47 -22.20 32.38
N ARG A 53 42.26 -22.75 32.59
CA ARG A 53 41.78 -24.03 32.05
C ARG A 53 42.73 -25.17 32.37
N THR A 54 43.26 -25.18 33.58
CA THR A 54 44.28 -26.13 34.03
C THR A 54 43.77 -26.90 35.23
N PHE A 55 43.88 -28.22 35.16
CA PHE A 55 43.66 -29.09 36.30
C PHE A 55 44.92 -29.16 37.16
N THR A 56 44.75 -29.16 38.47
CA THR A 56 45.82 -29.42 39.44
C THR A 56 45.48 -30.64 40.26
N SER A 57 46.34 -31.65 40.21
CA SER A 57 46.24 -32.87 41.00
C SER A 57 47.27 -32.85 42.14
N ALA A 58 46.79 -33.04 43.36
CA ALA A 58 47.59 -33.23 44.58
C ALA A 58 47.55 -34.70 45.06
N LEU A 59 47.31 -35.66 44.15
CA LEU A 59 47.33 -37.09 44.44
C LEU A 59 48.75 -37.61 44.66
N ASN A 60 48.94 -38.56 45.56
CA ASN A 60 50.24 -39.24 45.72
C ASN A 60 50.58 -40.07 44.45
N SER A 61 51.85 -40.39 44.23
CA SER A 61 52.33 -41.09 43.02
C SER A 61 51.66 -42.45 42.73
N THR A 62 51.04 -43.06 43.75
CA THR A 62 50.29 -44.33 43.66
C THR A 62 48.77 -44.16 43.57
N GLU A 63 48.23 -42.96 43.81
CA GLU A 63 46.79 -42.67 43.85
C GLU A 63 46.25 -42.21 42.50
N TYR A 64 44.97 -42.49 42.23
CA TYR A 64 44.27 -42.02 41.05
C TYR A 64 42.82 -41.64 41.36
N THR A 65 42.23 -40.80 40.51
CA THR A 65 40.80 -40.50 40.48
C THR A 65 40.31 -40.48 39.03
N TYR A 66 38.99 -40.35 38.84
CA TYR A 66 38.38 -40.21 37.53
C TYR A 66 37.63 -38.88 37.39
N LEU A 67 37.74 -38.28 36.21
CA LEU A 67 36.76 -37.36 35.67
C LEU A 67 35.83 -38.16 34.77
N THR A 68 34.52 -38.03 34.88
CA THR A 68 33.56 -38.84 34.10
C THR A 68 32.68 -37.93 33.26
N TYR A 69 32.46 -38.29 32.00
CA TYR A 69 31.57 -37.51 31.13
C TYR A 69 30.12 -37.93 31.36
N ARG A 70 29.28 -36.93 31.68
CA ARG A 70 27.83 -36.93 31.95
C ARG A 70 27.34 -38.12 32.77
N GLU A 71 28.16 -38.56 33.71
CA GLU A 71 27.90 -39.70 34.57
C GLU A 71 28.54 -39.50 35.94
N GLN A 72 27.82 -39.81 37.02
CA GLN A 72 28.25 -39.57 38.40
C GLN A 72 28.54 -40.88 39.15
N ASN A 73 28.21 -42.05 38.59
CA ASN A 73 28.50 -43.34 39.20
C ASN A 73 29.90 -43.87 38.83
N LEU A 74 30.85 -44.02 39.76
CA LEU A 74 32.19 -44.56 39.45
C LEU A 74 32.27 -46.11 39.32
N ASP A 75 31.16 -46.82 39.47
CA ASP A 75 31.09 -48.27 39.22
C ASP A 75 30.99 -48.56 37.72
N PHE A 76 32.14 -48.71 37.08
CA PHE A 76 32.21 -49.00 35.64
C PHE A 76 31.70 -50.40 35.25
N GLN A 77 31.30 -51.26 36.19
CA GLN A 77 30.63 -52.53 35.86
C GLN A 77 29.18 -52.33 35.40
N LYS A 78 28.59 -51.18 35.73
CA LYS A 78 27.24 -50.78 35.30
C LYS A 78 27.32 -49.82 34.10
N GLY A 79 26.35 -49.93 33.20
CA GLY A 79 26.19 -48.97 32.09
C GLY A 79 25.85 -47.56 32.59
N PRO A 80 25.95 -46.54 31.72
CA PRO A 80 25.59 -45.17 32.09
C PRO A 80 24.08 -45.06 32.38
N GLU A 81 23.73 -44.30 33.42
CA GLU A 81 22.34 -44.06 33.86
C GLU A 81 21.75 -42.77 33.26
N GLU A 82 22.60 -41.81 32.88
CA GLU A 82 22.19 -40.44 32.52
C GLU A 82 22.36 -40.10 31.01
N GLU A 83 23.46 -40.52 30.35
CA GLU A 83 23.70 -40.24 28.93
C GLU A 83 24.08 -41.50 28.14
N ILE A 84 23.50 -41.64 26.94
CA ILE A 84 23.78 -42.73 25.99
C ILE A 84 24.69 -42.20 24.88
N ILE A 85 25.98 -42.56 24.91
CA ILE A 85 26.91 -42.26 23.80
C ILE A 85 26.98 -43.50 22.91
N LYS A 86 26.78 -43.36 21.60
CA LYS A 86 26.89 -44.46 20.63
C LYS A 86 28.03 -44.18 19.66
N PRO A 87 28.87 -45.18 19.32
CA PRO A 87 29.81 -45.03 18.22
C PRO A 87 29.06 -44.72 16.92
N ALA A 88 29.47 -43.68 16.19
CA ALA A 88 28.85 -43.30 14.92
C ALA A 88 29.16 -44.31 13.80
N SER A 89 30.28 -45.03 13.93
CA SER A 89 30.72 -46.10 13.05
C SER A 89 31.42 -47.22 13.81
N PRO A 90 31.57 -48.43 13.22
CA PRO A 90 32.28 -49.55 13.85
C PRO A 90 33.76 -49.26 14.14
N THR A 91 34.35 -48.24 13.51
CA THR A 91 35.76 -47.88 13.66
C THR A 91 35.90 -46.36 13.70
N GLU A 92 36.26 -45.83 14.87
CA GLU A 92 36.42 -44.39 15.10
C GLU A 92 37.87 -44.02 15.38
N THR A 93 38.28 -42.83 14.94
CA THR A 93 39.56 -42.24 15.34
C THR A 93 39.38 -41.46 16.64
N ILE A 94 40.15 -41.82 17.66
CA ILE A 94 40.19 -41.12 18.94
C ILE A 94 41.38 -40.17 18.96
N VAL A 95 41.12 -38.89 19.18
CA VAL A 95 42.16 -37.87 19.37
C VAL A 95 42.06 -37.36 20.80
N PHE A 96 43.10 -37.57 21.61
CA PHE A 96 43.17 -37.03 22.97
C PHE A 96 44.47 -36.24 23.15
N LYS A 97 44.41 -34.90 23.00
CA LYS A 97 45.56 -34.00 23.06
C LYS A 97 45.50 -33.08 24.27
N GLY A 98 46.67 -32.78 24.82
CA GLY A 98 46.80 -31.90 25.99
C GLY A 98 48.24 -31.74 26.47
N SER A 99 48.44 -31.01 27.55
CA SER A 99 49.75 -30.86 28.21
C SER A 99 49.65 -31.33 29.65
N SER A 100 50.65 -32.09 30.13
CA SER A 100 50.71 -32.49 31.54
C SER A 100 52.13 -32.36 32.07
N ASN A 101 52.24 -31.91 33.30
CA ASN A 101 53.46 -31.78 34.05
C ASN A 101 53.31 -32.53 35.39
N GLY A 102 53.88 -33.73 35.47
CA GLY A 102 53.94 -34.56 36.69
C GLY A 102 52.85 -35.63 36.84
N ALA A 103 51.61 -35.35 36.42
CA ALA A 103 50.51 -36.31 36.49
C ALA A 103 50.42 -37.18 35.22
N VAL A 104 49.92 -38.41 35.33
CA VAL A 104 49.65 -39.29 34.18
C VAL A 104 48.16 -39.25 33.87
N ILE A 105 47.81 -38.88 32.63
CA ILE A 105 46.43 -38.57 32.20
C ILE A 105 45.94 -39.53 31.13
N GLU A 106 44.82 -40.17 31.47
CA GLU A 106 44.24 -41.39 30.96
C GLU A 106 42.87 -41.35 30.29
N LEU A 107 42.64 -41.35 28.99
CA LEU A 107 41.26 -41.52 28.51
C LEU A 107 40.86 -43.00 28.54
N PHE A 108 39.74 -43.31 29.19
CA PHE A 108 39.10 -44.61 29.23
C PHE A 108 37.80 -44.53 28.44
N ILE A 109 37.66 -45.42 27.45
CA ILE A 109 36.43 -45.60 26.66
C ILE A 109 35.91 -47.00 26.99
N ILE A 110 34.73 -47.08 27.59
CA ILE A 110 34.19 -48.32 28.13
C ILE A 110 32.97 -48.73 27.31
N GLU A 111 32.97 -49.96 26.78
CA GLU A 111 31.88 -50.50 25.98
C GLU A 111 30.86 -51.24 26.84
N TYR A 112 29.57 -51.06 26.55
CA TYR A 112 28.46 -51.77 27.20
C TYR A 112 27.54 -52.38 26.15
N GLY A 113 27.14 -53.63 26.39
CA GLY A 113 26.09 -54.35 25.65
C GLY A 113 24.87 -54.58 26.53
N GLU A 114 23.98 -55.47 26.10
CA GLU A 114 22.71 -55.76 26.79
C GLU A 114 22.92 -56.37 28.19
N ASP A 115 23.94 -57.22 28.36
CA ASP A 115 24.26 -57.92 29.62
C ASP A 115 25.28 -57.20 30.51
N GLY A 116 25.67 -55.96 30.17
CA GLY A 116 26.59 -55.12 30.95
C GLY A 116 27.91 -54.79 30.24
N LYS A 117 28.96 -54.56 31.02
CA LYS A 117 30.27 -54.08 30.53
C LYS A 117 30.94 -55.12 29.61
N LEU A 118 31.25 -54.74 28.38
CA LEU A 118 31.94 -55.58 27.39
C LEU A 118 33.46 -55.44 27.47
N SER A 119 33.97 -54.21 27.36
CA SER A 119 35.41 -53.95 27.21
C SER A 119 35.82 -52.57 27.77
N THR A 120 37.12 -52.28 27.84
CA THR A 120 37.62 -50.93 28.14
C THR A 120 38.88 -50.66 27.36
N HIS A 121 38.88 -49.59 26.58
CA HIS A 121 40.03 -49.07 25.85
C HIS A 121 40.68 -47.93 26.61
N ARG A 122 42.01 -47.86 26.52
CA ARG A 122 42.81 -46.79 27.14
C ARG A 122 43.57 -46.04 26.07
N VAL A 123 43.43 -44.72 26.05
CA VAL A 123 44.17 -43.80 25.18
C VAL A 123 44.97 -42.84 26.05
N GLU A 124 46.28 -42.85 25.90
CA GLU A 124 47.18 -41.95 26.64
C GLU A 124 47.08 -40.52 26.09
N MET A 125 47.31 -39.52 26.93
CA MET A 125 47.26 -38.12 26.49
C MET A 125 48.37 -37.82 25.47
N ASN A 126 48.02 -37.07 24.43
CA ASN A 126 48.75 -36.89 23.17
C ASN A 126 48.83 -38.13 22.28
N GLY A 127 48.02 -39.15 22.54
CA GLY A 127 47.78 -40.27 21.66
C GLY A 127 46.68 -39.99 20.64
N GLU A 128 46.89 -40.48 19.42
CA GLU A 128 45.84 -40.66 18.42
C GLU A 128 45.73 -42.16 18.13
N GLN A 129 44.54 -42.72 18.32
CA GLN A 129 44.33 -44.16 18.21
C GLN A 129 43.01 -44.44 17.49
N THR A 130 43.06 -45.28 16.46
CA THR A 130 41.85 -45.82 15.84
C THR A 130 41.35 -47.00 16.67
N LEU A 131 40.10 -46.95 17.13
CA LEU A 131 39.44 -48.01 17.89
C LEU A 131 38.34 -48.66 17.05
N THR A 132 38.28 -49.98 17.09
CA THR A 132 37.17 -50.76 16.53
C THR A 132 36.28 -51.23 17.68
N PHE A 133 35.01 -50.86 17.64
CA PHE A 133 34.04 -51.23 18.67
C PHE A 133 33.43 -52.60 18.38
N SER A 134 33.00 -53.32 19.44
CA SER A 134 32.30 -54.59 19.31
C SER A 134 30.98 -54.43 18.57
N GLU A 135 30.57 -55.44 17.78
CA GLU A 135 29.23 -55.46 17.15
C GLU A 135 28.10 -55.52 18.18
N GLU A 136 28.41 -55.95 19.42
CA GLU A 136 27.46 -56.04 20.53
C GLU A 136 27.36 -54.73 21.35
N VAL A 137 28.12 -53.69 21.00
CA VAL A 137 28.09 -52.42 21.73
C VAL A 137 26.77 -51.68 21.50
N GLN A 138 26.08 -51.35 22.58
CA GLN A 138 24.88 -50.51 22.53
C GLN A 138 25.17 -49.07 22.93
N GLN A 139 26.15 -48.88 23.81
CA GLN A 139 26.57 -47.57 24.31
C GLN A 139 27.99 -47.62 24.86
N ILE A 140 28.65 -46.48 24.89
CA ILE A 140 29.98 -46.28 25.46
C ILE A 140 29.96 -45.24 26.58
N ARG A 141 30.98 -45.29 27.44
CA ARG A 141 31.18 -44.32 28.51
C ARG A 141 32.60 -43.80 28.51
N LEU A 142 32.76 -42.49 28.76
CA LEU A 142 34.04 -41.81 28.80
C LEU A 142 34.45 -41.48 30.24
N ALA A 143 35.69 -41.79 30.58
CA ALA A 143 36.29 -41.42 31.86
C ALA A 143 37.77 -41.04 31.69
N ILE A 144 38.21 -39.95 32.30
CA ILE A 144 39.61 -39.55 32.33
C ILE A 144 40.22 -39.95 33.67
N ARG A 145 41.15 -40.90 33.65
CA ARG A 145 41.92 -41.28 34.83
C ARG A 145 43.04 -40.28 35.04
N VAL A 146 43.10 -39.70 36.24
CA VAL A 146 44.17 -38.81 36.69
C VAL A 146 44.98 -39.53 37.75
N LYS A 147 46.27 -39.76 37.53
CA LYS A 147 47.16 -40.47 38.46
C LYS A 147 48.39 -39.64 38.83
N GLY A 148 48.70 -39.52 40.13
CA GLY A 148 49.85 -38.76 40.63
C GLY A 148 49.66 -37.24 40.71
N SER A 149 50.66 -36.55 41.25
CA SER A 149 50.64 -35.10 41.49
C SER A 149 51.19 -34.32 40.31
N GLY A 150 50.56 -33.20 39.96
CA GLY A 150 50.99 -32.37 38.85
C GLY A 150 49.86 -31.49 38.31
N SER A 151 50.11 -30.80 37.20
CA SER A 151 49.07 -30.06 36.47
C SER A 151 48.86 -30.64 35.08
N PHE A 152 47.66 -30.48 34.54
CA PHE A 152 47.38 -30.87 33.16
C PHE A 152 46.27 -30.02 32.52
N LYS A 153 46.28 -29.96 31.20
CA LYS A 153 45.28 -29.28 30.37
C LYS A 153 44.89 -30.20 29.23
N ILE A 154 43.60 -30.32 28.98
CA ILE A 154 43.06 -31.02 27.82
C ILE A 154 42.81 -29.95 26.76
N GLU A 155 43.35 -30.16 25.56
CA GLU A 155 43.26 -29.23 24.44
C GLU A 155 42.26 -29.73 23.40
N GLN A 156 42.19 -31.05 23.21
CA GLN A 156 41.24 -31.69 22.30
C GLN A 156 40.90 -33.10 22.80
N LEU A 157 39.61 -33.44 22.76
CA LEU A 157 39.15 -34.81 22.94
C LEU A 157 38.01 -35.07 21.95
N SER A 158 38.26 -35.85 20.91
CA SER A 158 37.25 -36.19 19.90
C SER A 158 37.23 -37.68 19.59
N ILE A 159 36.03 -38.18 19.26
CA ILE A 159 35.77 -39.52 18.75
C ILE A 159 35.11 -39.32 17.38
N GLY A 160 35.79 -39.68 16.31
CA GLY A 160 35.33 -39.36 14.95
C GLY A 160 35.30 -37.84 14.71
N GLU A 161 34.19 -37.35 14.14
CA GLU A 161 33.96 -35.91 13.94
C GLU A 161 33.41 -35.20 15.20
N GLU A 162 33.01 -35.95 16.23
CA GLU A 162 32.40 -35.41 17.44
C GLU A 162 33.45 -35.00 18.49
N ASN A 163 33.32 -33.79 19.03
CA ASN A 163 34.21 -33.24 20.05
C ASN A 163 33.57 -33.30 21.45
N TYR A 164 34.20 -34.07 22.34
CA TYR A 164 33.79 -34.32 23.73
C TYR A 164 34.54 -33.43 24.74
N TRP A 165 35.40 -32.54 24.26
CA TRP A 165 36.02 -31.47 25.01
C TRP A 165 35.94 -30.17 24.20
N ASN A 166 34.72 -29.62 24.10
CA ASN A 166 34.43 -28.39 23.36
C ASN A 166 34.07 -27.25 24.33
N GLN A 167 35.07 -26.47 24.74
CA GLN A 167 34.87 -25.28 25.57
C GLN A 167 34.59 -24.05 24.70
N ASN A 168 33.39 -23.96 24.13
CA ASN A 168 32.85 -22.66 23.74
C ASN A 168 32.33 -21.98 25.02
N GLU A 169 32.98 -20.88 25.43
CA GLU A 169 32.56 -20.08 26.58
C GLU A 169 31.11 -19.62 26.40
N LEU A 170 30.17 -20.15 27.19
CA LEU A 170 28.94 -19.42 27.43
C LEU A 170 29.32 -18.23 28.31
N SER A 171 29.33 -17.03 27.75
CA SER A 171 29.62 -15.85 28.53
C SER A 171 28.61 -15.71 29.67
N THR A 172 29.10 -15.37 30.87
CA THR A 172 28.23 -15.19 32.04
C THR A 172 28.33 -13.78 32.57
N ALA A 173 27.19 -13.24 33.00
CA ALA A 173 27.09 -11.92 33.61
C ALA A 173 26.46 -12.10 35.00
N GLY A 174 27.32 -12.23 36.02
CA GLY A 174 26.89 -12.52 37.39
C GLY A 174 26.13 -13.86 37.49
N ASN A 175 24.85 -13.80 37.89
CA ASN A 175 23.98 -14.97 38.05
C ASN A 175 23.24 -15.37 36.77
N TYR A 176 23.64 -14.85 35.60
CA TYR A 176 22.99 -15.14 34.33
C TYR A 176 23.98 -15.69 33.30
N ILE A 177 23.47 -16.55 32.43
CA ILE A 177 24.10 -17.07 31.21
C ILE A 177 23.65 -16.18 30.06
N VAL A 178 24.59 -15.70 29.25
CA VAL A 178 24.31 -14.83 28.11
C VAL A 178 24.20 -15.69 26.85
N LEU A 179 23.05 -15.60 26.19
CA LEU A 179 22.84 -16.09 24.83
C LEU A 179 23.28 -15.00 23.85
N GLU A 180 24.59 -14.91 23.59
CA GLU A 180 25.20 -13.77 22.88
C GLU A 180 24.56 -13.44 21.52
N GLN A 181 24.19 -14.47 20.76
CA GLN A 181 23.56 -14.33 19.43
C GLN A 181 22.23 -13.57 19.47
N ASN A 182 21.56 -13.53 20.62
CA ASN A 182 20.25 -12.91 20.80
C ASN A 182 20.21 -11.85 21.91
N GLN A 183 21.32 -11.65 22.64
CA GLN A 183 21.38 -10.77 23.82
C GLN A 183 20.35 -11.13 24.90
N TRP A 184 20.00 -12.41 25.06
CA TRP A 184 19.13 -12.87 26.14
C TRP A 184 19.94 -13.43 27.30
N TYR A 185 19.40 -13.29 28.51
CA TYR A 185 20.05 -13.67 29.74
C TYR A 185 19.15 -14.68 30.46
N ILE A 186 19.68 -15.88 30.67
CA ILE A 186 18.99 -16.95 31.39
C ILE A 186 19.58 -17.02 32.80
N PRO A 187 18.78 -17.10 33.87
CA PRO A 187 19.34 -17.29 35.21
C PRO A 187 20.10 -18.63 35.29
N LYS A 188 21.27 -18.62 35.96
CA LYS A 188 22.03 -19.83 36.25
C LYS A 188 21.17 -20.77 37.10
N SER A 189 20.66 -21.84 36.50
CA SER A 189 19.76 -22.78 37.14
C SER A 189 19.85 -24.16 36.48
N ASN A 190 19.68 -25.22 37.26
CA ASN A 190 19.46 -26.57 36.74
C ASN A 190 17.98 -26.83 36.40
N LYS A 191 17.07 -25.90 36.72
CA LYS A 191 15.63 -26.00 36.44
C LYS A 191 15.21 -25.29 35.16
N LEU A 192 16.06 -24.44 34.61
CA LEU A 192 15.86 -23.75 33.35
C LEU A 192 17.22 -23.60 32.67
N TYR A 193 17.44 -24.35 31.60
CA TYR A 193 18.66 -24.28 30.82
C TYR A 193 18.35 -24.35 29.32
N TYR A 194 19.29 -23.92 28.50
CA TYR A 194 19.19 -23.91 27.04
C TYR A 194 20.16 -24.93 26.45
N ASN A 195 19.66 -25.83 25.61
CA ASN A 195 20.45 -26.76 24.82
C ASN A 195 20.80 -26.10 23.48
N PRO A 196 22.07 -25.69 23.25
CA PRO A 196 22.46 -24.99 22.03
C PRO A 196 22.45 -25.88 20.77
N TRP A 197 22.54 -27.20 20.91
CA TRP A 197 22.53 -28.13 19.78
C TRP A 197 21.11 -28.38 19.28
N GLU A 198 20.18 -28.61 20.19
CA GLU A 198 18.76 -28.81 19.88
C GLU A 198 18.00 -27.48 19.68
N LYS A 199 18.59 -26.35 20.12
CA LYS A 199 17.98 -25.02 20.14
C LYS A 199 16.68 -24.96 20.95
N THR A 200 16.63 -25.77 22.01
CA THR A 200 15.49 -25.98 22.91
C THR A 200 15.82 -25.51 24.33
N PHE A 201 14.79 -25.12 25.05
CA PHE A 201 14.84 -24.84 26.48
C PHE A 201 14.18 -25.97 27.25
N HIS A 202 14.86 -26.44 28.29
CA HIS A 202 14.30 -27.41 29.22
C HIS A 202 13.90 -26.69 30.51
N ILE A 203 12.68 -26.94 30.96
CA ILE A 203 12.13 -26.31 32.15
C ILE A 203 11.57 -27.37 33.11
N ASN A 204 11.91 -27.24 34.39
CA ASN A 204 11.42 -28.12 35.44
C ASN A 204 11.11 -27.33 36.72
N PHE A 205 10.11 -26.44 36.63
CA PHE A 205 9.61 -25.69 37.77
C PHE A 205 8.41 -26.39 38.42
N PRO A 206 8.46 -26.68 39.73
CA PRO A 206 7.29 -27.08 40.51
C PRO A 206 6.17 -26.02 40.44
N GLU A 207 4.93 -26.42 40.73
CA GLU A 207 3.75 -25.53 40.69
C GLU A 207 4.01 -24.17 41.35
N LYS A 208 3.65 -23.09 40.63
CA LYS A 208 3.81 -21.67 41.01
C LYS A 208 5.24 -21.10 40.98
N GLN A 209 6.25 -21.86 40.55
CA GLN A 209 7.58 -21.30 40.25
C GLN A 209 7.67 -20.86 38.78
N PHE A 210 8.44 -19.81 38.52
CA PHE A 210 8.75 -19.31 37.19
C PHE A 210 10.10 -18.59 37.21
N ALA A 211 10.67 -18.38 36.03
CA ALA A 211 11.86 -17.55 35.84
C ALA A 211 11.65 -16.59 34.66
N TYR A 212 12.40 -15.50 34.65
CA TYR A 212 12.47 -14.59 33.51
C TYR A 212 13.77 -14.83 32.75
N LEU A 213 13.65 -15.01 31.44
CA LEU A 213 14.73 -14.76 30.51
C LEU A 213 14.68 -13.26 30.22
N THR A 214 15.75 -12.52 30.45
CA THR A 214 15.77 -11.05 30.30
C THR A 214 16.58 -10.63 29.09
N HIS A 215 16.15 -9.60 28.39
CA HIS A 215 16.83 -9.14 27.17
C HIS A 215 17.79 -7.96 27.49
N ARG A 216 18.97 -7.97 26.87
CA ARG A 216 20.11 -7.02 27.00
C ARG A 216 20.79 -6.92 28.36
N GLU A 217 20.23 -7.52 29.42
CA GLU A 217 20.86 -7.52 30.74
C GLU A 217 20.46 -8.74 31.57
N GLY A 218 21.34 -9.14 32.50
CA GLY A 218 21.09 -10.19 33.49
C GLY A 218 20.46 -9.62 34.76
N ASN A 219 19.25 -9.06 34.68
CA ASN A 219 18.55 -8.49 35.83
C ASN A 219 17.03 -8.61 35.70
N ALA A 220 16.40 -9.46 36.50
CA ALA A 220 14.94 -9.59 36.57
C ALA A 220 14.26 -8.61 37.56
N SER A 221 15.01 -7.69 38.19
CA SER A 221 14.44 -6.60 38.99
C SER A 221 13.95 -5.50 38.05
N PHE A 222 12.64 -5.44 37.84
CA PHE A 222 11.99 -4.49 36.93
C PHE A 222 11.58 -3.17 37.59
N SER A 223 11.95 -2.93 38.85
CA SER A 223 11.54 -1.73 39.61
C SER A 223 12.11 -0.42 39.10
N THR A 224 13.29 -0.46 38.47
CA THR A 224 14.00 0.71 37.93
C THR A 224 14.34 0.48 36.47
N GLU A 225 14.35 1.55 35.69
CA GLU A 225 14.78 1.52 34.29
C GLU A 225 16.25 1.10 34.17
N SER A 226 16.56 0.31 33.13
CA SER A 226 17.92 -0.07 32.80
C SER A 226 18.55 0.92 31.84
N LYS A 227 19.87 1.13 31.94
CA LYS A 227 20.63 1.88 30.92
C LYS A 227 20.56 1.25 29.52
N LEU A 228 20.14 -0.02 29.44
CA LEU A 228 20.00 -0.78 28.20
C LEU A 228 18.53 -0.94 27.76
N ALA A 229 17.60 -0.17 28.36
CA ALA A 229 16.22 -0.12 27.92
C ALA A 229 16.13 0.23 26.42
N ILE A 230 15.09 -0.30 25.78
CA ILE A 230 14.79 -0.04 24.38
C ILE A 230 14.01 1.27 24.34
N PRO A 231 14.51 2.33 23.67
CA PRO A 231 13.78 3.59 23.56
C PRO A 231 12.50 3.39 22.74
N LEU A 232 11.45 4.11 23.09
CA LEU A 232 10.16 4.10 22.41
C LEU A 232 9.93 5.44 21.72
N ASN A 233 9.60 5.39 20.43
CA ASN A 233 9.27 6.53 19.58
C ASN A 233 7.98 6.31 18.79
N VAL A 234 7.16 5.34 19.21
CA VAL A 234 5.94 4.91 18.54
C VAL A 234 4.85 4.65 19.59
N ASP A 235 3.60 4.86 19.20
CA ASP A 235 2.44 4.67 20.08
C ASP A 235 1.94 3.23 20.10
N LYS A 236 2.37 2.40 19.14
CA LYS A 236 1.99 0.99 19.02
C LYS A 236 3.19 0.13 18.62
N LEU A 237 3.22 -1.11 19.09
CA LEU A 237 4.22 -2.11 18.73
C LEU A 237 3.53 -3.29 18.05
N SER A 238 3.91 -3.61 16.81
CA SER A 238 3.51 -4.86 16.14
C SER A 238 4.40 -5.98 16.66
N VAL A 239 3.79 -7.02 17.23
CA VAL A 239 4.51 -8.11 17.89
C VAL A 239 4.12 -9.43 17.27
N VAL A 240 5.12 -10.23 16.88
CA VAL A 240 4.98 -11.65 16.53
C VAL A 240 5.79 -12.46 17.53
N PHE A 241 5.12 -13.34 18.28
CA PHE A 241 5.77 -14.23 19.26
C PHE A 241 5.34 -15.67 19.03
N ASN A 242 6.17 -16.44 18.32
CA ASN A 242 5.89 -17.80 17.86
C ASN A 242 7.01 -18.77 18.26
N GLY A 243 6.62 -20.03 18.49
CA GLY A 243 7.50 -21.11 18.88
C GLY A 243 6.70 -22.37 19.21
N GLU A 244 7.38 -23.40 19.68
CA GLU A 244 6.76 -24.65 20.13
C GLU A 244 6.95 -24.81 21.62
N LYS A 245 5.99 -25.46 22.29
CA LYS A 245 6.10 -25.77 23.71
C LYS A 245 5.23 -26.96 24.06
N ASP A 246 5.62 -27.66 25.12
CA ASP A 246 4.74 -28.65 25.74
C ASP A 246 3.49 -28.02 26.34
N SER A 247 2.44 -28.82 26.50
CA SER A 247 1.15 -28.37 27.06
C SER A 247 1.27 -27.88 28.51
N ALA A 248 2.22 -28.43 29.28
CA ALA A 248 2.47 -28.08 30.68
C ALA A 248 3.36 -26.84 30.87
N VAL A 249 3.91 -26.27 29.79
CA VAL A 249 4.74 -25.06 29.82
C VAL A 249 3.88 -23.82 29.60
N ASP A 250 4.04 -22.78 30.43
CA ASP A 250 3.42 -21.46 30.27
C ASP A 250 4.51 -20.44 29.92
N LEU A 251 4.43 -19.88 28.71
CA LEU A 251 5.34 -18.87 28.19
C LEU A 251 4.60 -17.56 27.95
N ARG A 252 5.16 -16.49 28.49
CA ARG A 252 4.66 -15.13 28.28
C ARG A 252 5.78 -14.16 27.96
N LEU A 253 5.64 -13.43 26.87
CA LEU A 253 6.49 -12.29 26.54
C LEU A 253 5.97 -11.08 27.31
N ALA A 254 6.79 -10.53 28.20
CA ALA A 254 6.52 -9.37 29.02
C ALA A 254 7.19 -8.11 28.45
N PHE A 255 6.40 -7.06 28.26
CA PHE A 255 6.82 -5.70 27.94
C PHE A 255 6.72 -4.88 29.21
N ILE A 256 7.86 -4.40 29.72
CA ILE A 256 7.89 -3.56 30.91
C ILE A 256 8.16 -2.12 30.47
N PHE A 257 7.17 -1.26 30.60
CA PHE A 257 7.23 0.15 30.17
C PHE A 257 7.74 1.07 31.27
N TYR A 258 8.53 2.06 30.89
CA TYR A 258 9.10 3.07 31.77
C TYR A 258 8.79 4.48 31.28
N ARG A 259 8.81 5.42 32.23
CA ARG A 259 8.75 6.85 31.99
C ARG A 259 9.72 7.54 32.94
N ASN A 260 10.68 8.30 32.42
CA ASN A 260 11.68 9.03 33.19
C ASN A 260 12.33 8.15 34.29
N GLY A 261 12.71 6.90 33.99
CA GLY A 261 13.33 6.00 34.96
C GLY A 261 12.37 5.12 35.77
N GLN A 262 11.06 5.40 35.77
CA GLN A 262 10.08 4.73 36.62
C GLN A 262 9.18 3.78 35.83
N LYS A 263 8.98 2.58 36.37
CA LYS A 263 8.09 1.58 35.77
C LYS A 263 6.64 2.09 35.79
N VAL A 264 5.98 2.07 34.64
CA VAL A 264 4.59 2.49 34.46
C VAL A 264 3.66 1.28 34.42
N GLU A 265 3.90 0.36 33.47
CA GLU A 265 3.00 -0.77 33.20
C GLU A 265 3.79 -2.03 32.79
N THR A 266 3.13 -3.19 32.87
CA THR A 266 3.61 -4.42 32.22
C THR A 266 2.49 -5.06 31.43
N THR A 267 2.76 -5.33 30.15
CA THR A 267 1.85 -6.03 29.24
C THR A 267 2.45 -7.40 28.91
N GLU A 268 1.65 -8.46 28.94
CA GLU A 268 2.09 -9.83 28.66
C GLU A 268 1.35 -10.42 27.44
N LEU A 269 2.09 -11.10 26.56
CA LEU A 269 1.55 -11.84 25.42
C LEU A 269 1.88 -13.32 25.53
N LYS A 270 0.94 -14.19 25.18
CA LYS A 270 1.15 -15.64 25.10
C LYS A 270 1.93 -16.00 23.84
N LEU A 271 2.59 -17.15 23.85
CA LEU A 271 3.14 -17.75 22.62
C LEU A 271 2.04 -17.98 21.57
N ALA A 272 2.43 -18.02 20.29
CA ALA A 272 1.57 -18.13 19.12
C ALA A 272 0.61 -16.93 18.95
N THR A 273 1.12 -15.72 19.21
CA THR A 273 0.37 -14.47 19.10
C THR A 273 1.01 -13.55 18.06
N GLN A 274 0.18 -13.01 17.16
CA GLN A 274 0.47 -11.81 16.37
C GLN A 274 -0.50 -10.72 16.81
N LYS A 275 0.00 -9.57 17.27
CA LYS A 275 -0.83 -8.54 17.89
C LYS A 275 -0.19 -7.15 17.83
N LEU A 276 -1.02 -6.11 17.68
CA LEU A 276 -0.59 -4.73 17.97
C LEU A 276 -0.84 -4.45 19.46
N ILE A 277 0.20 -4.07 20.19
CA ILE A 277 0.08 -3.60 21.58
C ILE A 277 0.20 -2.08 21.62
N VAL A 278 -0.67 -1.44 22.41
CA VAL A 278 -0.63 0.01 22.64
C VAL A 278 0.46 0.31 23.66
N VAL A 279 1.31 1.29 23.35
CA VAL A 279 2.30 1.80 24.28
C VAL A 279 1.58 2.71 25.29
N PRO A 280 1.75 2.51 26.62
CA PRO A 280 1.14 3.37 27.62
C PRO A 280 1.49 4.84 27.41
N GLU A 281 0.51 5.73 27.60
CA GLU A 281 0.67 7.16 27.35
C GLU A 281 1.89 7.72 28.12
N LYS A 282 2.84 8.32 27.39
CA LYS A 282 4.09 8.92 27.91
C LYS A 282 5.18 7.94 28.35
N ALA A 283 5.09 6.65 27.99
CA ALA A 283 6.23 5.76 28.12
C ALA A 283 7.33 6.16 27.11
N ASP A 284 8.58 6.24 27.56
CA ASP A 284 9.75 6.66 26.74
C ASP A 284 10.72 5.50 26.48
N SER A 285 10.61 4.41 27.24
CA SER A 285 11.40 3.21 27.03
C SER A 285 10.71 1.93 27.52
N MET A 286 11.23 0.78 27.11
CA MET A 286 10.78 -0.52 27.58
C MET A 286 11.91 -1.52 27.83
N ARG A 287 11.63 -2.54 28.62
CA ARG A 287 12.43 -3.76 28.77
C ARG A 287 11.61 -4.97 28.35
N LEU A 288 12.29 -5.97 27.79
CA LEU A 288 11.67 -7.23 27.36
C LEU A 288 12.12 -8.37 28.27
N ALA A 289 11.19 -9.26 28.59
CA ALA A 289 11.48 -10.50 29.29
C ALA A 289 10.54 -11.61 28.84
N ILE A 290 10.97 -12.87 28.93
CA ILE A 290 10.11 -14.03 28.72
C ILE A 290 9.95 -14.73 30.05
N ARG A 291 8.71 -14.75 30.55
CA ARG A 291 8.33 -15.51 31.74
C ARG A 291 8.12 -16.96 31.32
N ALA A 292 8.89 -17.87 31.92
CA ALA A 292 8.78 -19.30 31.70
C ALA A 292 8.40 -20.03 33.00
N ALA A 293 7.35 -20.84 32.95
CA ALA A 293 6.83 -21.62 34.07
C ALA A 293 6.39 -23.03 33.62
N GLY A 294 6.34 -23.98 34.56
CA GLY A 294 5.89 -25.34 34.30
C GLY A 294 7.02 -26.34 34.06
N GLN A 295 6.69 -27.46 33.43
CA GLN A 295 7.59 -28.58 33.17
C GLN A 295 7.49 -29.03 31.71
N GLY A 296 8.63 -29.34 31.10
CA GLY A 296 8.73 -29.81 29.72
C GLY A 296 9.75 -29.02 28.92
N GLU A 297 9.52 -28.92 27.62
CA GLU A 297 10.40 -28.26 26.67
C GLU A 297 9.69 -27.15 25.90
N PHE A 298 10.48 -26.18 25.44
CA PHE A 298 10.00 -25.17 24.50
C PHE A 298 11.11 -24.65 23.60
N SER A 299 10.71 -24.18 22.43
CA SER A 299 11.55 -23.47 21.47
C SER A 299 10.91 -22.14 21.12
N ILE A 300 11.74 -21.16 20.76
CA ILE A 300 11.26 -19.89 20.21
C ILE A 300 11.71 -19.86 18.76
N HIS A 301 10.76 -19.68 17.84
CA HIS A 301 11.04 -19.60 16.41
C HIS A 301 11.17 -18.16 15.95
N ASN A 302 10.24 -17.31 16.36
CA ASN A 302 10.24 -15.90 16.01
C ASN A 302 9.81 -15.05 17.21
N LEU A 303 10.59 -14.03 17.50
CA LEU A 303 10.18 -12.91 18.32
C LEU A 303 10.48 -11.64 17.54
N ILE A 304 9.47 -11.02 16.95
CA ILE A 304 9.63 -9.84 16.09
C ILE A 304 8.81 -8.72 16.68
N ILE A 305 9.42 -7.54 16.82
CA ILE A 305 8.75 -6.32 17.27
C ILE A 305 9.06 -5.21 16.27
N ASN A 306 8.04 -4.64 15.63
CA ASN A 306 8.17 -3.61 14.57
C ASN A 306 9.19 -4.01 13.49
N ASN A 307 9.04 -5.21 12.93
CA ASN A 307 9.94 -5.79 11.93
C ASN A 307 11.40 -5.95 12.40
N VAL A 308 11.69 -5.80 13.69
CA VAL A 308 13.00 -6.10 14.27
C VAL A 308 12.95 -7.47 14.93
N SER A 309 13.83 -8.38 14.51
CA SER A 309 13.96 -9.69 15.13
C SER A 309 14.71 -9.57 16.46
N TYR A 310 14.03 -10.01 17.52
CA TYR A 310 14.54 -10.13 18.87
C TYR A 310 14.95 -11.57 19.27
N TRP A 311 14.82 -12.53 18.34
CA TRP A 311 15.23 -13.91 18.56
C TRP A 311 15.72 -14.55 17.26
N TRP A 312 16.92 -15.11 17.28
CA TRP A 312 17.60 -15.73 16.15
C TRP A 312 18.02 -17.16 16.49
N ASN A 313 17.63 -18.11 15.65
CA ASN A 313 17.94 -19.53 15.81
C ASN A 313 18.40 -20.19 14.49
N LYS A 314 18.79 -19.40 13.49
CA LYS A 314 19.06 -19.87 12.12
C LYS A 314 20.56 -19.89 11.82
N ASP A 315 21.03 -20.95 11.16
CA ASP A 315 22.42 -21.06 10.70
C ASP A 315 22.48 -20.68 9.21
N ILE A 316 23.07 -19.52 8.90
CA ILE A 316 23.19 -19.02 7.51
C ILE A 316 24.60 -19.26 7.00
N LYS A 317 24.71 -19.89 5.82
CA LYS A 317 25.96 -20.00 5.08
C LYS A 317 25.99 -18.92 4.00
N TRP A 318 26.88 -17.94 4.18
CA TRP A 318 27.02 -16.85 3.21
C TRP A 318 27.91 -17.25 2.04
N ASN A 319 27.48 -16.95 0.82
CA ASN A 319 28.32 -17.10 -0.36
C ASN A 319 29.54 -16.15 -0.28
N ALA A 320 30.73 -16.73 -0.40
CA ALA A 320 32.00 -16.05 -0.23
C ALA A 320 32.60 -15.62 -1.58
N GLN A 321 32.51 -14.32 -1.87
CA GLN A 321 33.47 -13.46 -2.62
C GLN A 321 32.73 -12.42 -3.45
N TYR A 322 33.19 -11.17 -3.36
CA TYR A 322 32.72 -10.05 -4.18
C TYR A 322 33.93 -9.22 -4.61
N PRO A 323 33.93 -8.62 -5.80
CA PRO A 323 35.06 -7.84 -6.26
C PRO A 323 35.32 -6.69 -5.28
N LEU A 324 36.52 -6.65 -4.70
CA LEU A 324 37.05 -5.46 -4.06
C LEU A 324 37.28 -4.42 -5.17
N SER A 325 36.26 -3.60 -5.45
CA SER A 325 36.38 -2.52 -6.42
C SER A 325 37.00 -1.29 -5.76
N ASP A 326 38.05 -0.75 -6.38
CA ASP A 326 38.54 0.58 -6.06
C ASP A 326 37.53 1.59 -6.60
N THR A 327 36.68 2.13 -5.71
CA THR A 327 35.61 3.05 -6.09
C THR A 327 35.69 4.35 -5.33
N SER A 328 35.45 5.45 -6.05
CA SER A 328 35.50 6.82 -5.54
C SER A 328 34.38 7.12 -4.55
N TYR A 329 33.20 6.51 -4.75
CA TYR A 329 32.03 6.73 -3.89
C TYR A 329 31.47 5.42 -3.36
N LYS A 330 31.07 5.43 -2.08
CA LYS A 330 30.54 4.27 -1.35
C LYS A 330 29.43 4.73 -0.40
N LEU A 331 28.21 4.27 -0.63
CA LEU A 331 27.07 4.44 0.27
C LEU A 331 26.77 3.10 0.97
N LEU A 332 26.81 3.09 2.30
CA LEU A 332 26.45 1.91 3.08
C LEU A 332 24.92 1.85 3.23
N LEU A 333 24.33 0.73 2.83
CA LEU A 333 22.89 0.47 2.92
C LEU A 333 22.62 -0.48 4.09
N ASN A 334 22.15 0.08 5.20
CA ASN A 334 21.87 -0.62 6.45
C ASN A 334 20.47 -0.23 6.97
N GLN A 335 20.09 -0.70 8.15
CA GLN A 335 18.77 -0.46 8.74
C GLN A 335 18.38 1.02 8.93
N LYS A 336 19.35 1.95 8.94
CA LYS A 336 19.07 3.39 9.01
C LYS A 336 19.02 4.08 7.65
N THR A 337 19.67 3.49 6.64
CA THR A 337 19.80 4.09 5.31
C THR A 337 18.93 3.39 4.26
N LEU A 338 18.28 2.28 4.61
CA LEU A 338 17.21 1.66 3.84
C LEU A 338 15.89 1.94 4.56
N VAL A 339 14.96 2.57 3.85
CA VAL A 339 13.64 2.95 4.38
C VAL A 339 12.54 2.17 3.68
N GLY A 340 11.52 1.80 4.45
CA GLY A 340 10.30 1.14 3.96
C GLY A 340 10.18 -0.31 4.45
N TRP A 341 11.26 -0.90 4.96
CA TRP A 341 11.21 -2.23 5.55
C TRP A 341 10.47 -2.23 6.89
N GLU A 342 10.47 -1.11 7.62
CA GLU A 342 9.72 -0.93 8.88
C GLU A 342 8.20 -0.97 8.69
N GLU A 343 7.73 -0.65 7.49
CA GLU A 343 6.31 -0.61 7.12
C GLU A 343 5.85 -1.90 6.43
N SER A 344 6.76 -2.87 6.23
CA SER A 344 6.53 -4.11 5.47
C SER A 344 5.66 -5.16 6.20
N ASN A 345 5.05 -4.85 7.35
CA ASN A 345 4.20 -5.77 8.12
C ASN A 345 4.80 -7.20 8.29
N ASN A 346 6.06 -7.27 8.70
CA ASN A 346 6.86 -8.50 8.89
C ASN A 346 7.28 -9.23 7.59
N GLN A 347 7.06 -8.66 6.40
CA GLN A 347 7.59 -9.22 5.15
C GLN A 347 9.11 -9.07 5.05
N VAL A 348 9.67 -7.96 5.52
CA VAL A 348 11.12 -7.77 5.64
C VAL A 348 11.49 -7.44 7.08
N VAL A 349 12.29 -8.32 7.69
CA VAL A 349 12.63 -8.27 9.12
C VAL A 349 14.12 -8.06 9.30
N TYR A 350 14.53 -7.10 10.13
CA TYR A 350 15.94 -6.83 10.42
C TYR A 350 16.38 -7.47 11.75
N SER A 351 17.51 -8.17 11.76
CA SER A 351 18.18 -8.66 12.96
C SER A 351 19.35 -7.75 13.33
N PRO A 352 19.27 -6.97 14.43
CA PRO A 352 20.32 -6.00 14.79
C PRO A 352 21.66 -6.64 15.16
N TRP A 353 21.63 -7.84 15.74
CA TRP A 353 22.82 -8.52 16.25
C TRP A 353 23.60 -9.21 15.14
N ASN A 354 22.88 -9.80 14.19
CA ASN A 354 23.47 -10.43 13.02
C ASN A 354 23.72 -9.42 11.88
N ARG A 355 23.10 -8.24 11.95
CA ARG A 355 23.10 -7.20 10.91
C ARG A 355 22.63 -7.74 9.56
N VAL A 356 21.52 -8.48 9.60
CA VAL A 356 20.95 -9.24 8.49
C VAL A 356 19.49 -8.86 8.33
N PHE A 357 19.03 -8.73 7.10
CA PHE A 357 17.61 -8.70 6.77
C PHE A 357 17.15 -10.10 6.37
N GLU A 358 15.93 -10.44 6.76
CA GLU A 358 15.18 -11.62 6.32
C GLU A 358 14.00 -11.15 5.47
N SER A 359 13.92 -11.64 4.24
CA SER A 359 12.73 -11.51 3.39
C SER A 359 11.84 -12.73 3.53
N LYS A 360 10.54 -12.49 3.71
CA LYS A 360 9.48 -13.51 3.78
C LYS A 360 8.49 -13.41 2.59
N LEU A 361 8.85 -12.65 1.55
CA LEU A 361 8.06 -12.44 0.34
C LEU A 361 7.89 -13.76 -0.44
N GLN A 362 6.68 -14.05 -0.91
CA GLN A 362 6.28 -15.28 -1.61
C GLN A 362 5.78 -14.98 -3.03
N GLY A 363 5.98 -15.92 -3.95
CA GLY A 363 5.50 -15.80 -5.32
C GLY A 363 6.03 -14.53 -5.99
N ASN A 364 5.13 -13.69 -6.47
CA ASN A 364 5.48 -12.43 -7.14
C ASN A 364 5.65 -11.25 -6.16
N GLU A 365 5.52 -11.44 -4.84
CA GLU A 365 5.68 -10.36 -3.85
C GLU A 365 7.04 -9.67 -3.97
N PHE A 366 7.01 -8.33 -3.92
CA PHE A 366 8.19 -7.47 -3.99
C PHE A 366 8.05 -6.29 -3.02
N ILE A 367 9.18 -5.71 -2.63
CA ILE A 367 9.23 -4.44 -1.92
C ILE A 367 10.34 -3.55 -2.48
N HIS A 368 10.09 -2.25 -2.54
CA HIS A 368 11.11 -1.24 -2.87
C HIS A 368 11.51 -0.49 -1.60
N LEU A 369 12.79 -0.57 -1.27
CA LEU A 369 13.38 0.14 -0.14
C LEU A 369 14.13 1.38 -0.65
N HIS A 370 13.81 2.55 -0.11
CA HIS A 370 14.45 3.80 -0.50
C HIS A 370 15.82 3.94 0.17
N CYS A 371 16.83 4.39 -0.59
CA CYS A 371 18.16 4.67 -0.05
C CYS A 371 18.24 6.11 0.50
N LEU A 372 18.62 6.30 1.77
CA LEU A 372 18.94 7.59 2.38
C LEU A 372 20.44 7.89 2.39
N GLY A 373 20.79 9.17 2.47
CA GLY A 373 22.16 9.62 2.68
C GLY A 373 22.71 9.29 4.07
N ALA A 374 24.04 9.33 4.23
CA ALA A 374 24.71 8.93 5.48
C ALA A 374 24.37 9.81 6.71
N ASN A 375 23.90 11.06 6.50
CA ASN A 375 23.70 12.06 7.55
C ASN A 375 22.32 12.78 7.50
N GLU A 376 21.36 12.34 6.68
CA GLU A 376 20.11 13.10 6.45
C GLU A 376 18.86 12.20 6.45
N ASN A 377 17.72 12.77 6.85
CA ASN A 377 16.37 12.19 6.66
C ASN A 377 15.88 12.34 5.19
N SER A 378 16.78 12.59 4.24
CA SER A 378 16.47 12.85 2.84
C SER A 378 16.95 11.69 1.96
N THR A 379 16.18 11.37 0.91
CA THR A 379 16.57 10.35 -0.08
C THR A 379 17.93 10.69 -0.65
N TYR A 380 18.81 9.69 -0.72
CA TYR A 380 20.11 9.85 -1.36
C TYR A 380 19.92 10.18 -2.83
N ARG A 381 20.52 11.30 -3.25
CA ARG A 381 20.45 11.79 -4.63
C ARG A 381 21.85 11.89 -5.21
N LEU A 382 22.06 11.18 -6.32
CA LEU A 382 23.19 11.41 -7.20
C LEU A 382 22.81 12.52 -8.19
N THR A 383 23.58 13.60 -8.27
CA THR A 383 23.43 14.62 -9.32
C THR A 383 24.34 14.24 -10.48
N PRO A 384 23.79 13.81 -11.64
CA PRO A 384 24.61 13.48 -12.79
C PRO A 384 25.41 14.70 -13.26
N LYS A 385 26.72 14.51 -13.47
CA LYS A 385 27.59 15.50 -14.07
C LYS A 385 27.36 15.48 -15.57
N LYS A 386 27.27 16.68 -16.15
CA LYS A 386 27.20 16.84 -17.59
C LYS A 386 28.45 16.24 -18.23
N ASP A 387 28.25 15.43 -19.27
CA ASP A 387 29.32 14.81 -20.07
C ASP A 387 30.18 13.79 -19.27
N TYR A 388 29.57 13.03 -18.36
CA TYR A 388 30.21 11.94 -17.61
C TYR A 388 29.50 10.59 -17.83
N ASN A 389 30.29 9.52 -17.75
CA ASN A 389 29.84 8.13 -17.64
C ASN A 389 29.94 7.68 -16.18
N TYR A 390 29.06 6.75 -15.80
CA TYR A 390 29.01 6.18 -14.47
C TYR A 390 29.25 4.68 -14.55
N THR A 391 30.01 4.12 -13.61
CA THR A 391 30.01 2.67 -13.37
C THR A 391 29.44 2.43 -11.99
N ILE A 392 28.24 1.87 -11.92
CA ILE A 392 27.54 1.62 -10.66
C ILE A 392 27.65 0.14 -10.31
N ILE A 393 28.00 -0.14 -9.05
CA ILE A 393 28.26 -1.47 -8.52
C ILE A 393 27.51 -1.61 -7.19
N PRO A 394 26.28 -2.14 -7.19
CA PRO A 394 25.64 -2.60 -5.98
C PRO A 394 26.39 -3.83 -5.45
N VAL A 395 26.68 -3.88 -4.16
CA VAL A 395 27.40 -4.99 -3.51
C VAL A 395 26.58 -5.51 -2.35
N GLY A 396 26.53 -6.83 -2.16
CA GLY A 396 25.76 -7.43 -1.07
C GLY A 396 25.87 -8.95 -1.03
N GLN A 397 25.40 -9.55 0.07
CA GLN A 397 25.32 -11.00 0.22
C GLN A 397 23.86 -11.42 0.34
N THR A 398 23.50 -12.53 -0.31
CA THR A 398 22.20 -13.18 -0.21
C THR A 398 22.34 -14.67 0.16
N ASP A 399 21.31 -15.24 0.75
CA ASP A 399 21.14 -16.67 1.06
C ASP A 399 19.66 -17.07 0.92
N GLY A 400 19.37 -18.26 0.40
CA GLY A 400 18.02 -18.68 0.00
C GLY A 400 17.60 -18.18 -1.38
N ASP A 401 16.29 -18.11 -1.63
CA ASP A 401 15.67 -17.69 -2.89
C ASP A 401 15.49 -16.17 -2.99
N VAL A 402 16.09 -15.40 -2.07
CA VAL A 402 15.98 -13.94 -2.07
C VAL A 402 16.80 -13.34 -3.20
N GLU A 403 16.17 -12.52 -4.01
CA GLU A 403 16.82 -11.70 -5.02
C GLU A 403 16.81 -10.24 -4.58
N VAL A 404 17.96 -9.59 -4.72
CA VAL A 404 18.12 -8.17 -4.44
C VAL A 404 18.67 -7.50 -5.70
N SER A 405 18.03 -6.39 -6.10
CA SER A 405 18.48 -5.56 -7.22
C SER A 405 18.36 -4.09 -6.84
N VAL A 406 19.11 -3.22 -7.52
CA VAL A 406 19.02 -1.77 -7.32
C VAL A 406 18.45 -1.11 -8.55
N LEU A 407 17.46 -0.24 -8.37
CA LEU A 407 16.91 0.59 -9.44
C LEU A 407 17.47 2.00 -9.28
N ALA A 408 18.05 2.54 -10.35
CA ALA A 408 18.44 3.93 -10.46
C ALA A 408 17.37 4.69 -11.24
N VAL A 409 16.71 5.65 -10.59
CA VAL A 409 15.56 6.39 -11.12
C VAL A 409 15.95 7.85 -11.34
N GLY A 410 15.98 8.30 -12.59
CA GLY A 410 16.29 9.69 -12.94
C GLY A 410 15.06 10.59 -12.95
N TYR A 411 15.21 11.82 -12.47
CA TYR A 411 14.14 12.81 -12.34
C TYR A 411 14.43 14.11 -13.08
N LYS A 412 13.36 14.75 -13.56
CA LYS A 412 13.34 16.11 -14.11
C LYS A 412 12.06 16.83 -13.68
N ASN A 413 12.17 18.04 -13.10
CA ASN A 413 11.03 18.77 -12.53
C ASN A 413 10.18 17.90 -11.57
N GLY A 414 10.83 17.02 -10.80
CA GLY A 414 10.16 16.08 -9.89
C GLY A 414 9.41 14.92 -10.56
N LYS A 415 9.46 14.77 -11.89
CA LYS A 415 8.89 13.63 -12.62
C LYS A 415 9.99 12.64 -12.99
N LYS A 416 9.68 11.34 -12.88
CA LYS A 416 10.58 10.26 -13.31
C LYS A 416 10.71 10.28 -14.84
N VAL A 417 11.93 10.33 -15.36
CA VAL A 417 12.22 10.42 -16.81
C VAL A 417 13.04 9.24 -17.34
N GLU A 418 13.75 8.53 -16.47
CA GLU A 418 14.51 7.34 -16.85
C GLU A 418 14.66 6.35 -15.68
N PHE A 419 14.90 5.08 -16.02
CA PHE A 419 15.05 4.00 -15.06
C PHE A 419 16.10 3.00 -15.54
N HIS A 420 16.93 2.53 -14.61
CA HIS A 420 17.95 1.52 -14.87
C HIS A 420 17.94 0.46 -13.78
N GLN A 421 17.81 -0.82 -14.15
CA GLN A 421 17.92 -1.95 -13.21
C GLN A 421 19.37 -2.43 -13.13
N LEU A 422 19.89 -2.52 -11.92
CA LEU A 422 21.26 -2.90 -11.61
C LEU A 422 21.25 -4.19 -10.80
N ALA A 423 21.87 -5.24 -11.34
CA ALA A 423 22.01 -6.51 -10.64
C ALA A 423 23.00 -6.38 -9.47
N LEU A 424 22.68 -7.05 -8.36
CA LEU A 424 23.59 -7.09 -7.21
C LEU A 424 24.90 -7.79 -7.60
N ASN A 425 26.01 -7.21 -7.16
CA ASN A 425 27.38 -7.68 -7.39
C ASN A 425 27.89 -7.61 -8.83
N ASN A 426 27.16 -6.93 -9.72
CA ASN A 426 27.57 -6.69 -11.10
C ASN A 426 27.97 -5.22 -11.32
N GLN A 427 28.98 -4.99 -12.15
CA GLN A 427 29.33 -3.65 -12.61
C GLN A 427 28.42 -3.26 -13.77
N SER A 428 27.75 -2.11 -13.65
CA SER A 428 26.82 -1.61 -14.65
C SER A 428 27.29 -0.24 -15.14
N PRO A 429 27.84 -0.13 -16.37
CA PRO A 429 28.17 1.15 -16.96
C PRO A 429 26.87 1.85 -17.39
N LEU A 430 26.72 3.13 -17.05
CA LEU A 430 25.50 3.92 -17.28
C LEU A 430 25.85 5.31 -17.79
N ARG A 431 24.96 5.86 -18.60
CA ARG A 431 24.97 7.27 -19.01
C ARG A 431 23.55 7.83 -18.86
N PHE A 432 23.38 8.73 -17.89
CA PHE A 432 22.09 9.37 -17.63
C PHE A 432 21.72 10.37 -18.75
N GLN A 433 20.41 10.63 -18.89
CA GLN A 433 19.92 11.63 -19.84
C GLN A 433 20.43 13.04 -19.47
N LYS A 434 20.63 13.88 -20.48
CA LYS A 434 21.24 15.22 -20.31
C LYS A 434 20.42 16.15 -19.42
N ASP A 435 19.12 15.96 -19.37
CA ASP A 435 18.15 16.74 -18.61
C ASP A 435 17.72 16.06 -17.30
N THR A 436 18.38 14.97 -16.90
CA THR A 436 18.22 14.37 -15.58
C THR A 436 18.89 15.25 -14.53
N GLU A 437 18.08 15.82 -13.63
CA GLU A 437 18.52 16.73 -12.58
C GLU A 437 19.15 15.98 -11.40
N TYR A 438 18.57 14.83 -11.04
CA TYR A 438 19.06 13.94 -9.99
C TYR A 438 18.56 12.51 -10.20
N VAL A 439 19.27 11.57 -9.58
CA VAL A 439 18.98 10.13 -9.60
C VAL A 439 18.80 9.65 -8.16
N GLU A 440 17.70 8.95 -7.90
CA GLU A 440 17.45 8.26 -6.63
C GLU A 440 17.64 6.75 -6.81
N PHE A 441 18.01 6.07 -5.72
CA PHE A 441 18.22 4.63 -5.74
C PHE A 441 17.18 3.92 -4.86
N LEU A 442 16.64 2.82 -5.40
CA LEU A 442 15.72 1.93 -4.72
C LEU A 442 16.31 0.53 -4.68
N VAL A 443 16.28 -0.14 -3.54
CA VAL A 443 16.61 -1.56 -3.43
C VAL A 443 15.32 -2.35 -3.60
N ARG A 444 15.21 -3.14 -4.68
CA ARG A 444 14.14 -4.09 -4.87
C ARG A 444 14.52 -5.43 -4.24
N VAL A 445 13.65 -5.93 -3.37
CA VAL A 445 13.78 -7.26 -2.74
C VAL A 445 12.60 -8.12 -3.16
N THR A 446 12.90 -9.35 -3.57
CA THR A 446 11.93 -10.38 -3.98
C THR A 446 12.33 -11.74 -3.43
N GLY A 447 11.38 -12.66 -3.29
CA GLY A 447 11.65 -14.03 -2.82
C GLY A 447 11.98 -14.15 -1.32
N GLN A 448 12.14 -15.38 -0.85
CA GLN A 448 12.40 -15.68 0.56
C GLN A 448 13.86 -15.95 0.83
N GLY A 449 14.40 -15.40 1.92
CA GLY A 449 15.79 -15.64 2.29
C GLY A 449 16.39 -14.52 3.12
N PHE A 450 17.72 -14.42 3.12
CA PHE A 450 18.46 -13.46 3.91
C PHE A 450 19.38 -12.61 3.05
N PHE A 451 19.54 -11.34 3.41
CA PHE A 451 20.49 -10.47 2.76
C PHE A 451 21.21 -9.54 3.75
N LYS A 452 22.48 -9.23 3.47
CA LYS A 452 23.27 -8.32 4.33
C LYS A 452 24.39 -7.61 3.58
N GLY A 453 24.99 -6.64 4.27
CA GLY A 453 26.21 -5.98 3.82
C GLY A 453 26.04 -5.15 2.56
N LEU A 454 24.82 -4.66 2.31
CA LEU A 454 24.49 -3.89 1.12
C LEU A 454 25.30 -2.59 1.05
N LYS A 455 25.87 -2.33 -0.12
CA LYS A 455 26.59 -1.09 -0.44
C LYS A 455 26.27 -0.69 -1.87
N LEU A 456 26.13 0.61 -2.10
CA LEU A 456 26.09 1.18 -3.43
C LEU A 456 27.40 1.89 -3.69
N CYS A 457 28.19 1.34 -4.62
CA CYS A 457 29.46 1.93 -5.04
C CYS A 457 29.30 2.52 -6.44
N TYR A 458 29.97 3.63 -6.74
CA TYR A 458 30.05 4.10 -8.12
C TYR A 458 31.35 4.87 -8.40
N ASN A 459 31.73 4.85 -9.67
CA ASN A 459 32.77 5.68 -10.27
C ASN A 459 32.15 6.63 -11.28
N GLU A 460 32.76 7.79 -11.43
CA GLU A 460 32.40 8.79 -12.43
C GLU A 460 33.64 9.06 -13.30
N GLU A 461 33.47 9.02 -14.60
CA GLU A 461 34.55 9.23 -15.57
C GLU A 461 34.06 10.21 -16.64
N PRO A 462 34.83 11.25 -16.99
CA PRO A 462 34.49 12.13 -18.10
C PRO A 462 34.27 11.32 -19.38
N ILE A 463 33.30 11.73 -20.21
CA ILE A 463 33.12 11.13 -21.54
C ILE A 463 34.37 11.44 -22.38
N GLU A 464 35.05 10.38 -22.81
CA GLU A 464 36.17 10.51 -23.74
C GLU A 464 35.64 10.71 -25.16
N ILE A 465 35.97 11.86 -25.75
CA ILE A 465 35.79 12.12 -27.18
C ILE A 465 36.95 11.44 -27.91
N THR A 466 36.65 10.33 -28.59
CA THR A 466 37.67 9.51 -29.27
C THR A 466 38.10 10.11 -30.60
N ASN A 467 37.25 10.92 -31.22
CA ASN A 467 37.53 11.64 -32.46
C ASN A 467 36.63 12.89 -32.56
N GLN A 468 37.08 13.94 -33.25
CA GLN A 468 36.32 15.18 -33.42
C GLN A 468 36.50 15.72 -34.85
N LEU A 469 35.42 16.25 -35.42
CA LEU A 469 35.38 16.91 -36.72
C LEU A 469 34.66 18.25 -36.59
N GLU A 470 35.38 19.34 -36.86
CA GLU A 470 34.82 20.68 -37.04
C GLU A 470 34.73 20.97 -38.55
N LEU A 471 33.55 21.37 -39.03
CA LEU A 471 33.35 21.66 -40.45
C LEU A 471 33.85 23.08 -40.78
N ASP A 472 34.71 23.20 -41.80
CA ASP A 472 35.08 24.52 -42.36
C ASP A 472 33.91 25.11 -43.13
N LEU A 473 33.21 26.07 -42.51
CA LEU A 473 31.94 26.63 -42.99
C LEU A 473 32.06 27.63 -44.15
N LYS A 474 33.25 27.83 -44.74
CA LYS A 474 33.40 28.66 -45.94
C LYS A 474 32.41 28.29 -47.04
N ASP A 475 31.81 29.29 -47.65
CA ASP A 475 30.85 29.18 -48.76
C ASP A 475 31.35 28.28 -49.90
N SER A 476 32.64 28.37 -50.25
CA SER A 476 33.28 27.55 -51.29
C SER A 476 33.25 26.04 -51.04
N ASN A 477 33.04 25.60 -49.79
CA ASN A 477 32.89 24.19 -49.43
C ASN A 477 31.46 23.67 -49.61
N TRP A 478 30.48 24.50 -49.98
CA TRP A 478 29.07 24.09 -50.07
C TRP A 478 28.58 24.07 -51.52
N PHE A 479 28.10 22.92 -51.97
CA PHE A 479 27.52 22.80 -53.30
C PHE A 479 26.03 23.12 -53.29
N ILE A 480 25.63 24.06 -54.16
CA ILE A 480 24.25 24.50 -54.36
C ILE A 480 23.82 24.19 -55.78
N GLY A 481 22.78 23.37 -55.94
CA GLY A 481 22.23 23.02 -57.25
C GLY A 481 21.46 24.17 -57.93
N SER A 482 20.92 25.13 -57.17
CA SER A 482 20.15 26.27 -57.68
C SER A 482 20.65 27.59 -57.11
N LYS A 483 21.62 28.21 -57.77
CA LYS A 483 22.21 29.51 -57.35
C LYS A 483 21.25 30.70 -57.41
N LYS A 484 20.09 30.55 -58.08
CA LYS A 484 19.03 31.57 -58.11
C LYS A 484 18.17 31.56 -56.85
N ALA A 485 17.95 30.39 -56.26
CA ALA A 485 17.06 30.21 -55.11
C ALA A 485 17.80 30.30 -53.76
N LEU A 486 19.13 30.20 -53.79
CA LEU A 486 19.97 30.22 -52.60
C LEU A 486 21.32 30.87 -52.94
N GLN A 487 21.65 31.96 -52.25
CA GLN A 487 22.87 32.72 -52.44
C GLN A 487 23.67 32.70 -51.13
N LEU A 488 24.99 32.45 -51.20
CA LEU A 488 25.88 32.49 -50.05
C LEU A 488 26.74 33.75 -50.09
N SER A 489 27.01 34.33 -48.92
CA SER A 489 28.00 35.41 -48.76
C SER A 489 29.35 34.84 -48.35
N ALA A 490 30.43 35.49 -48.81
CA ALA A 490 31.79 35.10 -48.47
C ALA A 490 32.11 35.46 -47.02
N GLN A 491 32.30 34.45 -46.18
CA GLN A 491 32.62 34.57 -44.76
C GLN A 491 33.75 33.57 -44.43
N GLU A 492 34.74 33.98 -43.63
CA GLU A 492 35.89 33.12 -43.32
C GLU A 492 35.59 32.02 -42.29
N LYS A 493 34.59 32.22 -41.42
CA LYS A 493 34.35 31.38 -40.23
C LYS A 493 32.88 30.97 -40.01
N SER A 494 31.96 31.38 -40.88
CA SER A 494 30.54 31.05 -40.79
C SER A 494 29.96 30.84 -42.17
N LEU A 495 28.79 30.19 -42.24
CA LEU A 495 28.04 30.03 -43.47
C LEU A 495 26.81 30.93 -43.44
N GLU A 496 26.84 32.01 -44.21
CA GLU A 496 25.70 32.91 -44.36
C GLU A 496 25.05 32.72 -45.72
N GLY A 497 23.73 32.72 -45.75
CA GLY A 497 22.99 32.63 -47.00
C GLY A 497 21.63 33.31 -46.97
N HIS A 498 21.24 33.76 -48.16
CA HIS A 498 19.91 34.28 -48.45
C HIS A 498 19.12 33.23 -49.23
N ALA A 499 17.96 32.83 -48.70
CA ALA A 499 17.03 31.93 -49.37
C ALA A 499 15.89 32.72 -50.02
N ASP A 500 15.60 32.43 -51.29
CA ASP A 500 14.39 32.87 -51.98
C ASP A 500 13.77 31.65 -52.69
N ILE A 501 13.11 30.81 -51.88
CA ILE A 501 12.58 29.52 -52.31
C ILE A 501 11.04 29.60 -52.30
N GLU A 502 10.41 29.19 -53.39
CA GLU A 502 8.94 29.12 -53.50
C GLU A 502 8.33 28.18 -52.46
N ASP A 503 7.13 28.52 -51.96
CA ASP A 503 6.42 27.73 -50.97
C ASP A 503 6.22 26.27 -51.42
N GLY A 504 6.48 25.34 -50.51
CA GLY A 504 6.42 23.89 -50.77
C GLY A 504 7.66 23.30 -51.45
N LYS A 505 8.63 24.11 -51.91
CA LYS A 505 9.92 23.63 -52.45
C LYS A 505 11.02 23.67 -51.40
N ASN A 506 12.04 22.83 -51.61
CA ASN A 506 13.22 22.77 -50.75
C ASN A 506 14.47 22.70 -51.61
N VAL A 507 15.54 23.36 -51.18
CA VAL A 507 16.86 23.29 -51.79
C VAL A 507 17.80 22.61 -50.82
N TYR A 508 18.65 21.71 -51.33
CA TYR A 508 19.70 21.08 -50.55
C TYR A 508 21.04 21.73 -50.88
N MET A 509 21.91 21.81 -49.88
CA MET A 509 23.31 22.12 -50.05
C MET A 509 24.16 21.04 -49.36
N SER A 510 25.13 20.51 -50.09
CA SER A 510 25.97 19.40 -49.60
C SER A 510 27.39 19.89 -49.33
N TYR A 511 27.94 19.49 -48.18
CA TYR A 511 29.27 19.89 -47.73
C TYR A 511 30.38 19.10 -48.45
N LYS A 512 31.36 19.80 -49.01
CA LYS A 512 32.51 19.29 -49.79
C LYS A 512 32.15 18.33 -50.93
N GLU A 513 30.93 18.41 -51.45
CA GLU A 513 30.49 17.58 -52.57
C GLU A 513 30.27 18.44 -53.81
N THR A 514 30.08 17.80 -54.97
CA THR A 514 29.84 18.49 -56.26
C THR A 514 28.41 18.27 -56.78
N ASN A 515 27.55 17.68 -55.96
CA ASN A 515 26.19 17.32 -56.31
C ASN A 515 25.30 17.26 -55.05
N ASN A 516 23.98 17.24 -55.24
CA ASN A 516 22.98 17.01 -54.16
C ASN A 516 22.23 15.68 -54.33
N SER A 517 22.80 14.73 -55.11
CA SER A 517 22.20 13.41 -55.30
C SER A 517 22.71 12.46 -54.22
N PHE A 518 21.91 12.28 -53.17
CA PHE A 518 22.23 11.34 -52.09
C PHE A 518 22.20 9.86 -52.49
N LYS A 519 21.99 9.53 -53.78
CA LYS A 519 22.19 8.16 -54.31
C LYS A 519 23.66 7.89 -54.64
N MET A 520 24.44 8.93 -54.92
CA MET A 520 25.87 8.79 -55.22
C MET A 520 26.66 8.70 -53.91
N LEU A 521 27.74 7.92 -53.88
CA LEU A 521 28.61 7.81 -52.72
C LEU A 521 29.39 9.11 -52.48
N PRO A 522 29.76 9.43 -51.22
CA PRO A 522 30.65 10.53 -50.89
C PRO A 522 31.96 10.48 -51.65
N THR A 523 32.34 11.63 -52.22
CA THR A 523 33.63 11.79 -52.89
C THR A 523 34.68 12.31 -51.92
N HIS A 524 34.24 12.96 -50.84
CA HIS A 524 35.10 13.46 -49.78
C HIS A 524 34.82 12.72 -48.49
N HIS A 525 35.86 12.11 -47.93
CA HIS A 525 35.78 11.45 -46.65
C HIS A 525 35.86 12.48 -45.53
N LEU A 526 34.82 12.57 -44.71
CA LEU A 526 34.77 13.45 -43.54
C LEU A 526 35.35 12.77 -42.30
N MET A 527 34.81 11.60 -41.97
CA MET A 527 35.20 10.78 -40.82
C MET A 527 34.67 9.36 -41.03
N THR A 528 35.40 8.35 -40.54
CA THR A 528 34.96 6.95 -40.56
C THR A 528 34.06 6.69 -39.36
N MET A 529 32.87 6.14 -39.62
CA MET A 529 31.92 5.79 -38.56
C MET A 529 32.25 4.38 -38.04
N GLN A 530 32.37 4.25 -36.73
CA GLN A 530 32.72 3.03 -36.01
C GLN A 530 31.47 2.36 -35.45
N ASN A 531 31.39 1.04 -35.58
CA ASN A 531 30.32 0.27 -34.95
C ASN A 531 30.50 0.27 -33.42
N GLY A 532 29.41 0.45 -32.67
CA GLY A 532 29.45 0.58 -31.21
C GLY A 532 29.88 1.97 -30.71
N PHE A 533 29.83 3.01 -31.53
CA PHE A 533 30.10 4.41 -31.15
C PHE A 533 28.87 5.30 -31.34
N GLU A 534 28.76 6.33 -30.50
CA GLU A 534 27.77 7.40 -30.61
C GLU A 534 28.43 8.65 -31.20
N TYR A 535 27.65 9.44 -31.93
CA TYR A 535 28.11 10.67 -32.57
C TYR A 535 27.22 11.83 -32.18
N GLU A 536 27.83 12.91 -31.72
CA GLU A 536 27.18 14.15 -31.34
C GLU A 536 27.38 15.22 -32.40
N PHE A 537 26.28 15.64 -33.02
CA PHE A 537 26.23 16.71 -34.00
C PHE A 537 25.75 17.99 -33.31
N PHE A 538 26.59 19.02 -33.28
CA PHE A 538 26.26 20.34 -32.73
C PHE A 538 26.22 21.37 -33.85
N VAL A 539 25.02 21.86 -34.17
CA VAL A 539 24.82 22.90 -35.19
C VAL A 539 24.21 24.14 -34.55
N LYS A 540 24.90 25.27 -34.67
CA LYS A 540 24.46 26.56 -34.09
C LYS A 540 24.44 27.64 -35.16
N GLY A 541 23.47 28.54 -35.08
CA GLY A 541 23.30 29.63 -36.02
C GLY A 541 22.08 30.50 -35.77
N LYS A 542 21.75 31.37 -36.72
CA LYS A 542 20.56 32.22 -36.73
C LYS A 542 19.76 31.99 -37.99
N VAL A 543 18.44 32.06 -37.90
CA VAL A 543 17.51 31.86 -39.02
C VAL A 543 16.41 32.92 -38.87
N GLU A 544 16.14 33.69 -39.92
CA GLU A 544 15.08 34.70 -39.93
C GLU A 544 13.68 34.07 -39.99
N GLU A 545 12.68 34.85 -39.55
CA GLU A 545 11.27 34.46 -39.64
C GLU A 545 10.85 34.35 -41.12
N GLY A 546 10.47 33.15 -41.55
CA GLY A 546 10.10 32.86 -42.94
C GLY A 546 11.04 31.90 -43.69
N VAL A 547 12.22 31.59 -43.14
CA VAL A 547 13.14 30.57 -43.66
C VAL A 547 13.32 29.43 -42.66
N THR A 548 13.55 28.22 -43.16
CA THR A 548 13.80 27.02 -42.33
C THR A 548 15.07 26.34 -42.80
N VAL A 549 15.97 26.03 -41.86
CA VAL A 549 17.23 25.33 -42.11
C VAL A 549 17.26 24.04 -41.30
N ILE A 550 17.35 22.90 -41.98
CA ILE A 550 17.41 21.57 -41.37
C ILE A 550 18.73 20.92 -41.76
N PRO A 551 19.69 20.75 -40.83
CA PRO A 551 20.89 19.98 -41.08
C PRO A 551 20.56 18.48 -41.20
N MET A 552 21.28 17.79 -42.07
CA MET A 552 21.01 16.42 -42.47
C MET A 552 22.28 15.60 -42.34
N PHE A 553 22.15 14.45 -41.70
CA PHE A 553 23.12 13.36 -41.74
C PHE A 553 22.70 12.34 -42.79
N ILE A 554 23.61 11.96 -43.70
CA ILE A 554 23.38 10.92 -44.69
C ILE A 554 24.50 9.88 -44.57
N GLY A 555 24.19 8.72 -43.99
CA GLY A 555 25.11 7.60 -43.80
C GLY A 555 25.14 6.65 -45.00
N TYR A 556 26.34 6.19 -45.36
CA TYR A 556 26.61 5.28 -46.46
C TYR A 556 27.40 4.06 -45.98
N SER A 557 27.14 2.91 -46.60
CA SER A 557 28.05 1.77 -46.61
C SER A 557 29.14 1.98 -47.66
N ASP A 558 29.90 0.94 -47.99
CA ASP A 558 30.90 1.01 -49.06
C ASP A 558 30.25 1.22 -50.44
N ASN A 559 29.00 0.78 -50.64
CA ASN A 559 28.37 0.69 -51.97
C ASN A 559 27.09 1.50 -52.12
N GLU A 560 26.39 1.82 -51.02
CA GLU A 560 25.10 2.51 -51.10
C GLU A 560 24.80 3.42 -49.91
N LYS A 561 23.75 4.23 -50.05
CA LYS A 561 23.20 5.02 -48.95
C LYS A 561 22.37 4.12 -48.05
N VAL A 562 22.68 4.14 -46.75
CA VAL A 562 22.05 3.29 -45.74
C VAL A 562 21.04 4.08 -44.91
N GLN A 563 21.41 5.28 -44.45
CA GLN A 563 20.65 5.99 -43.42
C GLN A 563 20.56 7.49 -43.74
N VAL A 564 19.42 8.12 -43.43
CA VAL A 564 19.26 9.58 -43.48
C VAL A 564 18.57 10.04 -42.19
N LEU A 565 19.16 10.99 -41.50
CA LEU A 565 18.61 11.57 -40.27
C LEU A 565 18.56 13.09 -40.38
N GLN A 566 17.48 13.69 -39.89
CA GLN A 566 17.39 15.13 -39.69
C GLN A 566 18.02 15.47 -38.34
N LEU A 567 18.91 16.44 -38.33
CA LEU A 567 19.55 16.97 -37.13
C LEU A 567 18.81 18.24 -36.69
N LYS A 568 18.92 18.57 -35.40
CA LYS A 568 18.31 19.77 -34.84
C LYS A 568 19.22 20.98 -35.04
N PHE A 569 18.66 22.07 -35.55
CA PHE A 569 19.32 23.37 -35.62
C PHE A 569 19.28 24.04 -34.24
N ASN A 570 20.36 24.72 -33.82
CA ASN A 570 20.51 25.32 -32.49
C ASN A 570 20.35 24.34 -31.31
N SER A 571 20.67 23.07 -31.55
CA SER A 571 20.62 22.03 -30.52
C SER A 571 21.65 20.94 -30.80
N LEU A 572 21.91 20.12 -29.79
CA LEU A 572 22.75 18.93 -29.92
C LEU A 572 21.87 17.77 -30.42
N THR A 573 22.34 17.05 -31.44
CA THR A 573 21.73 15.81 -31.89
C THR A 573 22.71 14.67 -31.68
N ARG A 574 22.37 13.70 -30.83
CA ARG A 574 23.16 12.48 -30.65
C ARG A 574 22.55 11.36 -31.46
N ILE A 575 23.36 10.62 -32.20
CA ILE A 575 22.91 9.47 -33.00
C ILE A 575 23.82 8.26 -32.78
N GLN A 576 23.23 7.08 -32.83
CA GLN A 576 23.93 5.82 -33.11
C GLN A 576 23.66 5.48 -34.58
N PRO A 577 24.67 5.51 -35.45
CA PRO A 577 24.51 5.17 -36.86
C PRO A 577 24.06 3.71 -37.03
N HIS A 578 23.36 3.42 -38.12
CA HIS A 578 23.10 2.03 -38.50
C HIS A 578 24.43 1.25 -38.64
N PRO A 579 24.53 -0.01 -38.20
CA PRO A 579 25.81 -0.76 -38.17
C PRO A 579 26.56 -0.83 -39.51
N ASP A 580 25.84 -0.75 -40.63
CA ASP A 580 26.41 -0.77 -41.98
C ASP A 580 26.94 0.59 -42.48
N VAL A 581 26.70 1.68 -41.72
CA VAL A 581 27.20 3.01 -42.06
C VAL A 581 28.68 3.08 -41.70
N LYS A 582 29.52 3.29 -42.71
CA LYS A 582 30.99 3.43 -42.56
C LYS A 582 31.47 4.86 -42.78
N GLN A 583 30.70 5.67 -43.49
CA GLN A 583 31.01 7.07 -43.79
C GLN A 583 29.73 7.85 -43.99
N PHE A 584 29.80 9.18 -43.93
CA PHE A 584 28.61 10.02 -44.07
C PHE A 584 28.86 11.30 -44.87
N ARG A 585 27.76 11.91 -45.31
CA ARG A 585 27.69 13.27 -45.80
C ARG A 585 26.87 14.13 -44.87
N VAL A 586 27.22 15.41 -44.84
CA VAL A 586 26.42 16.47 -44.23
C VAL A 586 25.77 17.30 -45.35
N ALA A 587 24.49 17.62 -45.18
CA ALA A 587 23.79 18.57 -46.03
C ALA A 587 22.90 19.49 -45.20
N LEU A 588 22.58 20.69 -45.71
CA LEU A 588 21.50 21.53 -45.17
C LEU A 588 20.34 21.51 -46.16
N ARG A 589 19.13 21.26 -45.65
CA ARG A 589 17.87 21.43 -46.37
C ARG A 589 17.29 22.79 -46.00
N ILE A 590 17.05 23.63 -47.01
CA ILE A 590 16.58 25.00 -46.83
C ILE A 590 15.26 25.19 -47.57
N SER A 591 14.31 25.90 -46.95
CA SER A 591 13.02 26.26 -47.53
C SER A 591 12.55 27.63 -47.03
N GLY A 592 11.68 28.28 -47.79
CA GLY A 592 11.15 29.60 -47.45
C GLY A 592 12.02 30.76 -47.93
N LYS A 593 11.77 31.95 -47.37
CA LYS A 593 12.41 33.21 -47.78
C LYS A 593 12.98 33.96 -46.59
N GLY A 594 14.23 34.40 -46.68
CA GLY A 594 14.92 35.13 -45.62
C GLY A 594 16.37 34.70 -45.46
N ASP A 595 17.07 35.33 -44.52
CA ASP A 595 18.48 35.08 -44.25
C ASP A 595 18.70 34.00 -43.18
N PHE A 596 19.80 33.26 -43.32
CA PHE A 596 20.29 32.34 -42.31
C PHE A 596 21.81 32.41 -42.17
N LEU A 597 22.28 32.03 -41.00
CA LEU A 597 23.68 32.01 -40.59
C LEU A 597 23.91 30.69 -39.84
N VAL A 598 24.94 29.94 -40.20
CA VAL A 598 25.47 28.81 -39.42
C VAL A 598 26.82 29.24 -38.86
N ASP A 599 26.91 29.31 -37.54
CA ASP A 599 28.09 29.73 -36.79
C ASP A 599 29.04 28.57 -36.54
N THR A 600 28.50 27.39 -36.18
CA THR A 600 29.29 26.20 -35.84
C THR A 600 28.61 24.94 -36.33
N PHE A 601 29.41 23.97 -36.77
CA PHE A 601 28.97 22.62 -37.07
C PHE A 601 30.07 21.64 -36.68
N ASP A 602 29.90 21.01 -35.51
CA ASP A 602 30.85 20.07 -34.94
C ASP A 602 30.26 18.67 -34.84
N VAL A 603 31.14 17.67 -34.96
CA VAL A 603 30.83 16.26 -34.76
C VAL A 603 31.83 15.66 -33.78
N ASN A 604 31.35 15.15 -32.65
CA ASN A 604 32.17 14.43 -31.67
C ASN A 604 31.83 12.94 -31.71
N GLU A 605 32.83 12.08 -31.82
CA GLU A 605 32.73 10.64 -31.70
C GLU A 605 33.06 10.20 -30.27
N MET A 606 32.25 9.28 -29.73
CA MET A 606 32.49 8.70 -28.41
C MET A 606 32.05 7.23 -28.38
N LYS A 607 32.69 6.43 -27.55
CA LYS A 607 32.32 5.03 -27.39
C LYS A 607 30.92 4.90 -26.78
N THR A 608 30.11 3.98 -27.30
CA THR A 608 28.79 3.68 -26.74
C THR A 608 28.95 2.94 -25.43
N ILE A 609 28.06 3.25 -24.48
CA ILE A 609 27.88 2.43 -23.28
C ILE A 609 26.64 1.58 -23.52
N GLU A 610 26.82 0.26 -23.60
CA GLU A 610 25.71 -0.69 -23.67
C GLU A 610 25.00 -0.75 -22.32
N ALA A 611 23.96 0.08 -22.15
CA ALA A 611 22.96 -0.11 -21.10
C ALA A 611 21.63 0.55 -21.51
N GLN A 612 20.88 -0.11 -22.38
CA GLN A 612 19.42 -0.03 -22.33
C GLN A 612 18.92 -1.39 -21.87
N PHE A 613 18.91 -1.61 -20.56
CA PHE A 613 18.20 -2.74 -20.00
C PHE A 613 16.77 -2.28 -19.68
N PRO A 614 15.74 -2.74 -20.42
CA PRO A 614 14.37 -2.52 -19.96
C PRO A 614 14.23 -3.09 -18.54
N ILE A 615 13.48 -2.42 -17.66
CA ILE A 615 13.16 -2.98 -16.35
C ILE A 615 12.35 -4.25 -16.57
N ASN A 616 12.78 -5.35 -15.95
CA ASN A 616 11.97 -6.54 -15.83
C ASN A 616 11.04 -6.33 -14.63
N TYR A 617 9.80 -5.91 -14.91
CA TYR A 617 8.77 -5.78 -13.89
C TYR A 617 8.34 -7.17 -13.40
N MET A 618 8.23 -7.33 -12.08
CA MET A 618 7.79 -8.56 -11.42
C MET A 618 6.32 -8.85 -11.70
N ASP A 619 5.50 -7.79 -11.65
CA ASP A 619 4.05 -7.86 -11.85
C ASP A 619 3.51 -6.51 -12.33
N LYS A 620 2.27 -6.49 -12.83
CA LYS A 620 1.50 -5.28 -13.14
C LYS A 620 1.46 -4.31 -11.94
N ALA A 621 1.32 -4.83 -10.72
CA ALA A 621 1.29 -4.01 -9.50
C ALA A 621 2.57 -3.17 -9.31
N GLU A 622 3.73 -3.67 -9.75
CA GLU A 622 5.00 -2.95 -9.66
C GLU A 622 5.02 -1.73 -10.59
N VAL A 623 4.48 -1.87 -11.79
CA VAL A 623 4.34 -0.77 -12.76
C VAL A 623 3.44 0.33 -12.19
N ASP A 624 2.33 -0.06 -11.59
CA ASP A 624 1.38 0.86 -10.96
C ASP A 624 2.01 1.57 -9.74
N ALA A 625 2.78 0.87 -8.91
CA ALA A 625 3.50 1.43 -7.77
C ALA A 625 4.51 2.51 -8.20
N PHE A 626 5.16 2.35 -9.36
CA PHE A 626 6.06 3.38 -9.87
C PHE A 626 5.36 4.61 -10.43
N LYS A 627 4.03 4.56 -10.64
CA LYS A 627 3.23 5.61 -11.30
C LYS A 627 3.79 6.03 -12.65
N THR A 628 4.39 5.08 -13.37
CA THR A 628 4.95 5.30 -14.72
C THR A 628 3.86 5.38 -15.78
N LEU A 629 2.70 4.77 -15.52
CA LEU A 629 1.52 4.84 -16.36
C LEU A 629 0.49 5.82 -15.78
N PRO A 630 -0.26 6.54 -16.64
CA PRO A 630 -1.38 7.35 -16.19
C PRO A 630 -2.42 6.48 -15.49
N SER A 631 -3.08 7.02 -14.46
CA SER A 631 -4.13 6.32 -13.73
C SER A 631 -5.29 5.94 -14.64
N LYS A 632 -5.87 4.76 -14.41
CA LYS A 632 -7.04 4.26 -15.17
C LYS A 632 -8.33 4.74 -14.53
N SER A 633 -9.43 4.71 -15.30
CA SER A 633 -10.75 4.96 -14.72
C SER A 633 -11.11 3.85 -13.74
N ILE A 634 -11.72 4.20 -12.60
CA ILE A 634 -12.26 3.20 -11.65
C ILE A 634 -13.22 2.19 -12.30
N ARG A 635 -13.90 2.57 -13.40
CA ARG A 635 -14.82 1.68 -14.13
C ARG A 635 -14.12 0.49 -14.79
N GLU A 636 -12.83 0.65 -15.10
CA GLU A 636 -12.00 -0.40 -15.70
C GLU A 636 -11.44 -1.37 -14.65
N MET A 637 -11.59 -1.06 -13.35
CA MET A 637 -11.08 -1.91 -12.29
C MET A 637 -11.87 -3.23 -12.22
N LYS A 638 -11.14 -4.34 -12.09
CA LYS A 638 -11.69 -5.67 -11.89
C LYS A 638 -11.62 -6.04 -10.42
N MET A 639 -12.77 -6.21 -9.78
CA MET A 639 -12.86 -6.56 -8.36
C MET A 639 -13.47 -7.94 -8.19
N ALA A 640 -12.72 -8.90 -7.67
CA ALA A 640 -13.26 -10.17 -7.22
C ALA A 640 -14.02 -9.97 -5.91
N VAL A 641 -15.25 -10.50 -5.81
CA VAL A 641 -16.14 -10.19 -4.68
C VAL A 641 -16.83 -11.40 -4.07
N ILE A 642 -17.01 -11.35 -2.75
CA ILE A 642 -17.99 -12.17 -2.02
C ILE A 642 -18.95 -11.21 -1.32
N PHE A 643 -20.07 -10.89 -1.98
CA PHE A 643 -21.05 -9.91 -1.52
C PHE A 643 -22.45 -10.51 -1.38
N ASP A 644 -23.26 -9.93 -0.51
CA ASP A 644 -24.70 -10.05 -0.56
C ASP A 644 -25.29 -9.26 -1.75
N GLU A 645 -26.60 -9.40 -1.96
CA GLU A 645 -27.31 -8.78 -3.08
C GLU A 645 -27.31 -7.25 -3.00
N PHE A 646 -27.33 -6.68 -1.80
CA PHE A 646 -27.38 -5.22 -1.61
C PHE A 646 -26.03 -4.58 -1.94
N THR A 647 -24.95 -5.18 -1.46
CA THR A 647 -23.60 -4.67 -1.72
C THR A 647 -23.21 -4.90 -3.18
N THR A 648 -23.63 -6.02 -3.79
CA THR A 648 -23.50 -6.23 -5.23
C THR A 648 -24.14 -5.09 -6.02
N ALA A 649 -25.42 -4.79 -5.78
CA ALA A 649 -26.13 -3.73 -6.48
C ALA A 649 -25.51 -2.34 -6.24
N SER A 650 -24.86 -2.17 -5.09
CA SER A 650 -24.19 -0.92 -4.72
C SER A 650 -22.90 -0.67 -5.50
N TYR A 651 -22.15 -1.71 -5.86
CA TYR A 651 -20.84 -1.58 -6.53
C TYR A 651 -20.84 -1.95 -8.02
N GLU A 652 -21.89 -2.62 -8.54
CA GLU A 652 -21.92 -3.09 -9.94
C GLU A 652 -21.88 -1.96 -10.98
N HIS A 653 -22.25 -0.74 -10.60
CA HIS A 653 -22.16 0.45 -11.46
C HIS A 653 -20.83 1.20 -11.36
N GLU A 654 -19.97 0.83 -10.39
CA GLU A 654 -18.72 1.53 -10.11
C GLU A 654 -17.52 0.90 -10.86
N CYS A 655 -17.50 -0.42 -10.97
CA CYS A 655 -16.40 -1.20 -11.52
C CYS A 655 -16.86 -2.59 -12.00
N THR A 656 -15.96 -3.38 -12.58
CA THR A 656 -16.28 -4.73 -13.04
C THR A 656 -16.21 -5.73 -11.88
N LEU A 657 -17.36 -6.26 -11.45
CA LEU A 657 -17.43 -7.26 -10.38
C LEU A 657 -17.26 -8.68 -10.93
N ILE A 658 -16.31 -9.42 -10.35
CA ILE A 658 -16.05 -10.83 -10.64
C ILE A 658 -16.59 -11.65 -9.46
N LYS A 659 -17.61 -12.48 -9.72
CA LYS A 659 -18.19 -13.37 -8.71
C LYS A 659 -17.65 -14.78 -8.88
N MET A 660 -17.43 -15.44 -7.75
CA MET A 660 -16.92 -16.81 -7.68
C MET A 660 -17.69 -17.64 -6.66
N THR A 661 -17.54 -18.96 -6.78
CA THR A 661 -18.03 -19.97 -5.86
C THR A 661 -16.83 -20.63 -5.14
N PRO A 662 -17.06 -21.31 -4.00
CA PRO A 662 -16.00 -22.07 -3.32
C PRO A 662 -15.32 -23.14 -4.18
N ASP A 663 -16.00 -23.65 -5.21
CA ASP A 663 -15.50 -24.76 -6.04
C ASP A 663 -14.77 -24.29 -7.31
N ASN A 664 -14.97 -23.05 -7.76
CA ASN A 664 -14.42 -22.54 -9.02
C ASN A 664 -13.54 -21.28 -8.87
N TRP A 665 -13.30 -20.81 -7.65
CA TRP A 665 -12.56 -19.55 -7.44
C TRP A 665 -11.18 -19.57 -8.11
N LEU A 666 -10.45 -20.69 -8.08
CA LEU A 666 -9.11 -20.78 -8.65
C LEU A 666 -9.11 -20.57 -10.17
N GLU A 667 -10.05 -21.21 -10.88
CA GLU A 667 -10.22 -21.04 -12.33
C GLU A 667 -10.57 -19.58 -12.67
N VAL A 668 -11.54 -19.01 -11.94
CA VAL A 668 -12.02 -17.64 -12.16
C VAL A 668 -10.93 -16.61 -11.89
N MET A 669 -10.23 -16.70 -10.75
CA MET A 669 -9.17 -15.77 -10.36
C MET A 669 -7.99 -15.81 -11.34
N THR A 670 -7.59 -17.01 -11.78
CA THR A 670 -6.50 -17.20 -12.75
C THR A 670 -6.86 -16.63 -14.13
N LYS A 671 -8.11 -16.81 -14.58
CA LYS A 671 -8.58 -16.32 -15.87
C LYS A 671 -8.78 -14.80 -15.88
N GLU A 672 -9.43 -14.27 -14.84
CA GLU A 672 -9.87 -12.87 -14.84
C GLU A 672 -8.79 -11.89 -14.39
N GLN A 673 -7.82 -12.35 -13.58
CA GLN A 673 -6.74 -11.56 -13.00
C GLN A 673 -7.24 -10.25 -12.38
N PRO A 674 -7.98 -10.33 -11.26
CA PRO A 674 -8.57 -9.16 -10.60
C PRO A 674 -7.49 -8.22 -10.07
N ASP A 675 -7.82 -6.93 -10.01
CA ASP A 675 -6.97 -5.89 -9.40
C ASP A 675 -7.12 -5.85 -7.87
N LEU A 676 -8.22 -6.40 -7.34
CA LEU A 676 -8.57 -6.39 -5.91
C LEU A 676 -9.50 -7.56 -5.58
N LEU A 677 -9.30 -8.21 -4.43
CA LEU A 677 -10.31 -9.06 -3.79
C LEU A 677 -11.01 -8.28 -2.67
N MET A 678 -12.34 -8.16 -2.73
CA MET A 678 -13.15 -7.54 -1.67
C MET A 678 -14.20 -8.51 -1.13
N VAL A 679 -14.13 -8.82 0.16
CA VAL A 679 -15.06 -9.72 0.86
C VAL A 679 -15.76 -8.93 1.94
N GLU A 680 -17.09 -8.92 1.95
CA GLU A 680 -17.83 -8.34 3.07
C GLU A 680 -18.10 -9.37 4.17
N SER A 681 -18.61 -8.95 5.33
CA SER A 681 -19.19 -9.85 6.35
C SER A 681 -20.51 -10.51 5.88
N ALA A 682 -20.41 -11.28 4.80
CA ALA A 682 -21.52 -11.93 4.14
C ALA A 682 -21.94 -13.19 4.91
N TRP A 683 -23.22 -13.26 5.29
CA TRP A 683 -23.80 -14.50 5.84
C TRP A 683 -23.92 -15.61 4.81
N ARG A 684 -24.22 -15.22 3.55
CA ARG A 684 -24.54 -16.12 2.44
C ARG A 684 -23.61 -15.97 1.24
N GLY A 685 -23.30 -14.73 0.82
CA GLY A 685 -22.35 -14.40 -0.26
C GLY A 685 -22.71 -14.95 -1.65
N ASN A 686 -22.64 -14.12 -2.69
CA ASN A 686 -22.82 -14.47 -4.11
C ASN A 686 -24.03 -15.38 -4.38
N GLY A 687 -25.23 -14.98 -3.94
CA GLY A 687 -26.45 -15.77 -4.14
C GLY A 687 -26.59 -16.99 -3.23
N GLY A 688 -25.76 -17.10 -2.17
CA GLY A 688 -25.88 -18.15 -1.15
C GLY A 688 -24.83 -19.26 -1.21
N VAL A 689 -23.93 -19.21 -2.19
CA VAL A 689 -22.92 -20.26 -2.40
C VAL A 689 -21.79 -20.23 -1.35
N TRP A 690 -21.65 -19.13 -0.59
CA TRP A 690 -20.66 -18.98 0.49
C TRP A 690 -21.29 -19.09 1.90
N ASP A 691 -22.47 -19.71 2.03
CA ASP A 691 -23.16 -19.87 3.32
C ASP A 691 -22.24 -20.52 4.35
N LYS A 692 -22.04 -19.85 5.49
CA LYS A 692 -21.16 -20.27 6.59
C LYS A 692 -19.68 -20.46 6.23
N GLN A 693 -19.20 -19.84 5.16
CA GLN A 693 -17.80 -19.92 4.73
C GLN A 693 -17.02 -18.62 4.92
N VAL A 694 -17.71 -17.49 5.16
CA VAL A 694 -17.08 -16.21 5.49
C VAL A 694 -17.03 -15.99 7.00
N GLY A 695 -18.16 -16.10 7.71
CA GLY A 695 -18.17 -16.05 9.18
C GLY A 695 -17.49 -17.28 9.78
N TYR A 696 -16.94 -17.16 10.99
CA TYR A 696 -16.24 -18.26 11.66
C TYR A 696 -17.25 -19.32 12.16
N TYR A 697 -17.17 -20.52 11.57
CA TYR A 697 -17.94 -21.72 11.95
C TYR A 697 -17.04 -22.96 12.18
N GLY A 698 -15.72 -22.79 12.14
CA GLY A 698 -14.71 -23.84 12.16
C GLY A 698 -13.79 -23.77 10.95
N GLU A 699 -12.53 -24.21 11.09
CA GLU A 699 -11.50 -24.02 10.05
C GLU A 699 -11.80 -24.74 8.73
N GLU A 700 -12.41 -25.93 8.79
CA GLU A 700 -12.76 -26.72 7.60
C GLU A 700 -13.66 -25.95 6.63
N ASN A 701 -14.65 -25.22 7.15
CA ASN A 701 -15.59 -24.45 6.32
C ASN A 701 -14.93 -23.28 5.59
N MET A 702 -13.78 -22.81 6.07
CA MET A 702 -13.13 -21.59 5.59
C MET A 702 -11.96 -21.88 4.65
N LYS A 703 -11.62 -23.17 4.45
CA LYS A 703 -10.52 -23.60 3.58
C LYS A 703 -10.55 -22.94 2.19
N PRO A 704 -11.69 -22.89 1.46
CA PRO A 704 -11.73 -22.25 0.14
C PRO A 704 -11.33 -20.77 0.19
N LEU A 705 -11.85 -20.02 1.18
CA LEU A 705 -11.52 -18.61 1.37
C LEU A 705 -10.03 -18.43 1.72
N PHE A 706 -9.48 -19.26 2.60
CA PHE A 706 -8.07 -19.15 3.01
C PHE A 706 -7.10 -19.53 1.88
N SER A 707 -7.44 -20.56 1.09
CA SER A 707 -6.67 -20.89 -0.12
C SER A 707 -6.72 -19.76 -1.16
N MET A 708 -7.87 -19.08 -1.28
CA MET A 708 -7.99 -17.90 -2.15
C MET A 708 -7.16 -16.71 -1.66
N LEU A 709 -7.13 -16.44 -0.36
CA LEU A 709 -6.25 -15.40 0.21
C LEU A 709 -4.77 -15.71 -0.04
N GLN A 710 -4.38 -16.98 0.09
CA GLN A 710 -3.02 -17.42 -0.23
C GLN A 710 -2.68 -17.21 -1.71
N TRP A 711 -3.60 -17.55 -2.62
CA TRP A 711 -3.43 -17.31 -4.05
C TRP A 711 -3.28 -15.81 -4.36
N CYS A 712 -4.13 -14.96 -3.75
CA CYS A 712 -4.05 -13.51 -3.89
C CYS A 712 -2.67 -12.98 -3.50
N LYS A 713 -2.14 -13.47 -2.37
CA LYS A 713 -0.81 -13.12 -1.90
C LYS A 713 0.29 -13.51 -2.91
N GLU A 714 0.24 -14.74 -3.44
CA GLU A 714 1.22 -15.22 -4.43
C GLU A 714 1.21 -14.43 -5.75
N HIS A 715 0.10 -13.76 -6.06
CA HIS A 715 -0.13 -13.01 -7.30
C HIS A 715 -0.25 -11.49 -7.09
N ASN A 716 0.18 -10.94 -5.95
CA ASN A 716 0.09 -9.50 -5.63
C ASN A 716 -1.31 -8.89 -5.76
N VAL A 717 -2.37 -9.68 -5.53
CA VAL A 717 -3.74 -9.15 -5.51
C VAL A 717 -4.06 -8.72 -4.08
N PRO A 718 -4.22 -7.41 -3.80
CA PRO A 718 -4.56 -6.95 -2.45
C PRO A 718 -5.91 -7.50 -2.01
N THR A 719 -6.02 -7.78 -0.72
CA THR A 719 -7.23 -8.34 -0.12
C THR A 719 -7.87 -7.36 0.86
N VAL A 720 -9.16 -7.12 0.69
CA VAL A 720 -9.98 -6.22 1.52
C VAL A 720 -11.11 -7.00 2.19
N PHE A 721 -11.24 -6.86 3.51
CA PHE A 721 -12.42 -7.32 4.25
C PHE A 721 -13.26 -6.13 4.71
N TRP A 722 -14.56 -6.07 4.41
CA TRP A 722 -15.48 -5.03 4.90
C TRP A 722 -16.52 -5.61 5.86
N ASN A 723 -16.39 -5.35 7.16
CA ASN A 723 -17.40 -5.75 8.13
C ASN A 723 -18.52 -4.70 8.26
N LYS A 724 -19.66 -4.99 7.63
CA LYS A 724 -20.89 -4.19 7.65
C LYS A 724 -21.87 -4.53 8.78
N GLU A 725 -21.51 -5.49 9.62
CA GLU A 725 -22.34 -6.04 10.70
C GLU A 725 -21.80 -5.62 12.08
N ASP A 726 -20.79 -4.75 12.10
CA ASP A 726 -20.20 -4.21 13.32
C ASP A 726 -21.10 -3.14 13.96
N PRO A 727 -21.02 -3.00 15.30
CA PRO A 727 -20.19 -3.78 16.23
C PRO A 727 -20.85 -5.11 16.66
N VAL A 728 -22.12 -5.33 16.30
CA VAL A 728 -22.96 -6.43 16.83
C VAL A 728 -22.38 -7.82 16.54
N HIS A 729 -21.75 -7.99 15.37
CA HIS A 729 -21.25 -9.28 14.91
C HIS A 729 -19.71 -9.36 14.78
N PHE A 730 -18.96 -8.47 15.43
CA PHE A 730 -17.49 -8.48 15.43
C PHE A 730 -16.88 -9.88 15.69
N ASN A 731 -17.30 -10.52 16.79
CA ASN A 731 -16.80 -11.85 17.19
C ASN A 731 -17.09 -12.96 16.16
N ARG A 732 -18.06 -12.78 15.27
CA ARG A 732 -18.38 -13.75 14.22
C ARG A 732 -17.38 -13.69 13.06
N PHE A 733 -16.77 -12.53 12.81
CA PHE A 733 -15.98 -12.28 11.60
C PHE A 733 -14.51 -11.94 11.86
N ILE A 734 -14.11 -11.60 13.09
CA ILE A 734 -12.73 -11.20 13.39
C ILE A 734 -11.67 -12.24 13.01
N GLU A 735 -11.96 -13.54 13.19
CA GLU A 735 -11.05 -14.63 12.82
C GLU A 735 -10.79 -14.72 11.31
N THR A 736 -11.76 -14.28 10.51
CA THR A 736 -11.65 -14.14 9.06
C THR A 736 -10.94 -12.85 8.69
N ALA A 737 -11.41 -11.73 9.24
CA ALA A 737 -10.96 -10.38 8.90
C ALA A 737 -9.45 -10.19 9.13
N LYS A 738 -8.92 -10.73 10.23
CA LYS A 738 -7.49 -10.59 10.61
C LYS A 738 -6.49 -11.23 9.63
N ARG A 739 -6.98 -11.92 8.60
CA ARG A 739 -6.16 -12.57 7.55
C ARG A 739 -6.06 -11.76 6.27
N PHE A 740 -6.80 -10.64 6.17
CA PHE A 740 -6.79 -9.76 5.01
C PHE A 740 -5.76 -8.64 5.19
N ASP A 741 -5.23 -8.15 4.08
CA ASP A 741 -4.22 -7.07 4.08
C ASP A 741 -4.82 -5.74 4.57
N TYR A 742 -6.11 -5.52 4.27
CA TYR A 742 -6.87 -4.33 4.62
C TYR A 742 -8.23 -4.70 5.20
N ILE A 743 -8.61 -4.05 6.30
CA ILE A 743 -9.89 -4.25 6.96
C ILE A 743 -10.65 -2.93 6.99
N PHE A 744 -11.92 -2.96 6.64
CA PHE A 744 -12.84 -1.85 6.79
C PHE A 744 -13.99 -2.27 7.69
N THR A 745 -14.47 -1.35 8.51
CA THR A 745 -15.62 -1.58 9.40
C THR A 745 -16.60 -0.41 9.28
N THR A 746 -17.89 -0.68 9.42
CA THR A 746 -18.90 0.39 9.45
C THR A 746 -18.89 1.18 10.74
N ASP A 747 -18.24 0.69 11.81
CA ASP A 747 -18.13 1.37 13.09
C ASP A 747 -16.68 1.75 13.40
N GLU A 748 -16.37 3.04 13.36
CA GLU A 748 -15.04 3.60 13.64
C GLU A 748 -14.48 3.17 15.00
N ASN A 749 -15.35 2.98 16.01
CA ASN A 749 -14.93 2.52 17.34
C ASN A 749 -14.31 1.11 17.30
N MET A 750 -14.56 0.33 16.24
CA MET A 750 -14.02 -1.02 16.06
C MET A 750 -12.64 -1.03 15.41
N VAL A 751 -12.18 0.09 14.82
CA VAL A 751 -10.87 0.18 14.16
C VAL A 751 -9.72 -0.25 15.08
N PRO A 752 -9.59 0.26 16.33
CA PRO A 752 -8.52 -0.16 17.22
C PRO A 752 -8.53 -1.66 17.52
N PHE A 753 -9.71 -2.27 17.63
CA PHE A 753 -9.85 -3.71 17.90
C PHE A 753 -9.39 -4.55 16.70
N TYR A 754 -9.71 -4.15 15.46
CA TYR A 754 -9.19 -4.83 14.28
C TYR A 754 -7.67 -4.70 14.17
N GLN A 755 -7.12 -3.50 14.38
CA GLN A 755 -5.67 -3.31 14.36
C GLN A 755 -4.98 -4.19 15.39
N GLU A 756 -5.51 -4.23 16.61
CA GLU A 756 -5.03 -5.08 17.69
C GLU A 756 -4.98 -6.56 17.29
N HIS A 757 -6.10 -7.12 16.79
CA HIS A 757 -6.24 -8.55 16.48
C HIS A 757 -5.54 -8.98 15.18
N ALA A 758 -5.43 -8.09 14.19
CA ALA A 758 -4.74 -8.34 12.93
C ALA A 758 -3.22 -8.14 13.03
N GLY A 759 -2.76 -7.33 13.98
CA GLY A 759 -1.35 -7.06 14.19
C GLY A 759 -0.74 -6.07 13.18
N HIS A 760 -1.58 -5.34 12.44
CA HIS A 760 -1.18 -4.29 11.50
C HIS A 760 -2.16 -3.11 11.53
N GLN A 761 -1.73 -1.94 11.04
CA GLN A 761 -2.49 -0.69 11.14
C GLN A 761 -3.53 -0.49 10.01
N ASN A 762 -3.54 -1.37 9.00
CA ASN A 762 -4.42 -1.30 7.83
C ASN A 762 -5.89 -1.65 8.13
N ALA A 763 -6.46 -1.06 9.17
CA ALA A 763 -7.89 -1.12 9.45
C ALA A 763 -8.48 0.31 9.52
N PHE A 764 -9.62 0.53 8.86
CA PHE A 764 -10.21 1.85 8.67
C PHE A 764 -11.74 1.83 8.81
N SER A 765 -12.35 3.00 9.04
CA SER A 765 -13.81 3.14 8.97
C SER A 765 -14.27 3.27 7.51
N LEU A 766 -15.37 2.59 7.16
CA LEU A 766 -16.05 2.70 5.88
C LEU A 766 -17.58 2.68 6.12
N PRO A 767 -18.20 3.87 6.28
CA PRO A 767 -19.64 4.00 6.43
C PRO A 767 -20.38 3.51 5.18
N PHE A 768 -21.67 3.21 5.33
CA PHE A 768 -22.55 3.00 4.18
C PHE A 768 -22.64 4.24 3.28
N ALA A 769 -23.27 4.06 2.13
CA ALA A 769 -23.42 5.07 1.10
C ALA A 769 -24.69 4.82 0.28
N ALA A 770 -25.02 5.77 -0.62
CA ALA A 770 -26.04 5.60 -1.64
C ALA A 770 -25.40 5.22 -2.99
N GLN A 771 -26.10 4.40 -3.78
CA GLN A 771 -25.78 4.15 -5.19
C GLN A 771 -26.70 5.01 -6.07
N PRO A 772 -26.22 6.10 -6.71
CA PRO A 772 -27.05 7.02 -7.49
C PRO A 772 -27.86 6.37 -8.61
N ALA A 773 -27.36 5.31 -9.26
CA ALA A 773 -28.12 4.61 -10.30
C ALA A 773 -29.45 4.02 -9.79
N ILE A 774 -29.54 3.74 -8.49
CA ILE A 774 -30.71 3.14 -7.82
C ILE A 774 -31.44 4.22 -6.99
N HIS A 775 -30.69 4.91 -6.15
CA HIS A 775 -31.16 5.88 -5.17
C HIS A 775 -30.91 7.29 -5.69
N ASN A 776 -31.94 7.88 -6.27
CA ASN A 776 -31.90 9.17 -6.95
C ASN A 776 -33.28 9.83 -6.89
N PRO A 777 -33.38 11.14 -7.15
CA PRO A 777 -34.64 11.86 -7.05
C PRO A 777 -35.59 11.61 -8.23
N THR A 778 -35.23 10.79 -9.23
CA THR A 778 -36.07 10.54 -10.40
C THR A 778 -37.46 10.04 -9.99
N LYS A 779 -38.45 10.75 -10.49
CA LYS A 779 -39.86 10.58 -10.16
C LYS A 779 -40.40 9.22 -10.60
N ILE A 780 -41.06 8.51 -9.70
CA ILE A 780 -41.76 7.23 -9.97
C ILE A 780 -43.29 7.34 -9.80
N VAL A 781 -43.76 8.42 -9.17
CA VAL A 781 -45.17 8.73 -8.94
C VAL A 781 -45.41 10.22 -9.19
N ASP A 782 -46.59 10.60 -9.68
CA ASP A 782 -46.92 12.01 -10.02
C ASP A 782 -46.82 12.95 -8.82
N LYS A 783 -47.25 12.49 -7.65
CA LYS A 783 -47.10 13.17 -6.37
C LYS A 783 -46.77 12.14 -5.29
N ARG A 784 -45.87 12.51 -4.39
CA ARG A 784 -45.56 11.71 -3.21
C ARG A 784 -46.74 11.73 -2.25
N GLU A 785 -46.95 10.61 -1.57
CA GLU A 785 -47.89 10.52 -0.47
C GLU A 785 -47.48 11.51 0.62
N ASN A 786 -48.42 12.38 1.00
CA ASN A 786 -48.23 13.36 2.07
C ASN A 786 -48.35 12.65 3.45
N LYS A 787 -47.38 11.77 3.72
CA LYS A 787 -47.27 10.95 4.94
C LYS A 787 -45.80 10.61 5.22
N ALA A 788 -45.55 10.17 6.45
CA ALA A 788 -44.33 9.49 6.83
C ALA A 788 -44.40 7.99 6.51
N CYS A 789 -43.28 7.40 6.11
CA CYS A 789 -43.15 5.96 5.82
C CYS A 789 -42.02 5.31 6.63
N PHE A 790 -42.32 4.18 7.26
CA PHE A 790 -41.32 3.28 7.84
C PHE A 790 -41.30 1.93 7.11
N ALA A 791 -40.15 1.55 6.54
CA ALA A 791 -39.94 0.25 5.91
C ALA A 791 -38.87 -0.54 6.68
N GLY A 792 -39.28 -1.51 7.51
CA GLY A 792 -38.37 -2.24 8.39
C GLY A 792 -39.03 -3.25 9.30
N SER A 793 -38.26 -3.77 10.26
CA SER A 793 -38.72 -4.75 11.25
C SER A 793 -38.90 -4.08 12.63
N TYR A 794 -39.86 -4.59 13.41
CA TYR A 794 -39.91 -4.39 14.85
C TYR A 794 -39.10 -5.50 15.54
N TYR A 795 -38.31 -5.21 16.58
CA TYR A 795 -37.49 -6.22 17.26
C TYR A 795 -37.75 -6.16 18.77
N ARG A 796 -38.71 -6.93 19.27
CA ARG A 796 -39.14 -6.90 20.70
C ARG A 796 -38.03 -7.24 21.70
N ARG A 797 -36.93 -7.84 21.24
CA ARG A 797 -35.75 -8.16 22.08
C ARG A 797 -34.84 -6.96 22.35
N HIS A 798 -35.00 -5.86 21.61
CA HIS A 798 -34.26 -4.62 21.81
C HIS A 798 -35.19 -3.57 22.42
N GLU A 799 -35.35 -3.62 23.75
CA GLU A 799 -36.32 -2.80 24.48
C GLU A 799 -36.12 -1.30 24.26
N GLU A 800 -34.89 -0.80 24.40
CA GLU A 800 -34.56 0.61 24.18
C GLU A 800 -34.90 1.06 22.75
N ARG A 801 -34.51 0.27 21.74
CA ARG A 801 -34.87 0.52 20.34
C ARG A 801 -36.39 0.54 20.14
N CYS A 802 -37.14 -0.31 20.85
CA CYS A 802 -38.60 -0.32 20.78
C CYS A 802 -39.20 0.95 21.37
N ILE A 803 -38.68 1.44 22.50
CA ILE A 803 -39.13 2.70 23.13
C ILE A 803 -38.92 3.87 22.16
N ASP A 804 -37.73 3.98 21.56
CA ASP A 804 -37.42 5.05 20.61
C ASP A 804 -38.28 4.97 19.35
N MET A 805 -38.47 3.77 18.83
CA MET A 805 -39.29 3.50 17.65
C MET A 805 -40.77 3.82 17.92
N ASP A 806 -41.30 3.40 19.06
CA ASP A 806 -42.67 3.67 19.47
C ASP A 806 -42.92 5.17 19.57
N ARG A 807 -42.03 5.92 20.25
CA ARG A 807 -42.11 7.38 20.34
C ARG A 807 -42.16 8.04 18.95
N LEU A 808 -41.28 7.60 18.05
CA LEU A 808 -41.16 8.17 16.71
C LEU A 808 -42.40 7.85 15.84
N LEU A 809 -42.90 6.62 15.90
CA LEU A 809 -44.10 6.20 15.17
C LEU A 809 -45.38 6.83 15.74
N ASP A 810 -45.49 6.99 17.07
CA ASP A 810 -46.64 7.65 17.71
C ASP A 810 -46.73 9.13 17.31
N ALA A 811 -45.59 9.82 17.14
CA ALA A 811 -45.57 11.19 16.62
C ALA A 811 -46.03 11.25 15.14
N ALA A 812 -45.50 10.37 14.29
CA ALA A 812 -45.88 10.29 12.87
C ALA A 812 -47.36 9.92 12.66
N ALA A 813 -47.90 9.03 13.49
CA ALA A 813 -49.29 8.57 13.41
C ALA A 813 -50.33 9.70 13.57
N LYS A 814 -49.95 10.83 14.20
CA LYS A 814 -50.83 12.00 14.39
C LYS A 814 -51.04 12.81 13.11
N VAL A 815 -50.11 12.75 12.15
CA VAL A 815 -50.14 13.55 10.91
C VAL A 815 -50.26 12.70 9.65
N GLY A 816 -49.81 11.43 9.70
CA GLY A 816 -49.92 10.47 8.62
C GLY A 816 -48.76 9.49 8.62
N LEU A 817 -49.05 8.19 8.77
CA LEU A 817 -48.05 7.12 8.85
C LEU A 817 -48.48 5.90 8.02
N ASP A 818 -47.57 5.36 7.24
CA ASP A 818 -47.68 4.02 6.65
C ASP A 818 -46.43 3.18 7.02
N ILE A 819 -46.64 1.89 7.30
CA ILE A 819 -45.58 0.95 7.71
C ILE A 819 -45.52 -0.23 6.72
N TYR A 820 -44.32 -0.51 6.20
CA TYR A 820 -44.01 -1.74 5.48
C TYR A 820 -43.18 -2.66 6.39
N ASP A 821 -43.83 -3.69 6.96
CA ASP A 821 -43.21 -4.67 7.85
C ASP A 821 -42.48 -5.75 7.04
N ARG A 822 -41.15 -5.83 7.20
CA ARG A 822 -40.31 -6.84 6.51
C ARG A 822 -40.75 -8.27 6.80
N ASN A 823 -41.33 -8.51 7.98
CA ASN A 823 -41.74 -9.84 8.44
C ASN A 823 -43.25 -10.05 8.35
N TYR A 824 -44.00 -9.16 7.68
CA TYR A 824 -45.47 -9.16 7.65
C TYR A 824 -46.08 -10.55 7.38
N VAL A 825 -45.64 -11.21 6.30
CA VAL A 825 -46.15 -12.53 5.89
C VAL A 825 -45.85 -13.60 6.94
N GLN A 826 -44.69 -13.54 7.60
CA GLN A 826 -44.31 -14.50 8.64
C GLN A 826 -45.02 -14.23 9.98
N ASN A 827 -45.25 -12.94 10.29
CA ASN A 827 -46.03 -12.51 11.44
C ASN A 827 -47.50 -12.94 11.31
N LEU A 828 -48.11 -12.79 10.14
CA LEU A 828 -49.46 -13.30 9.86
C LEU A 828 -49.58 -14.82 10.05
N LYS A 829 -48.49 -15.57 9.81
CA LYS A 829 -48.42 -17.02 10.04
C LYS A 829 -48.06 -17.40 11.49
N GLY A 830 -47.83 -16.42 12.37
CA GLY A 830 -47.39 -16.66 13.76
C GLY A 830 -45.97 -17.20 13.90
N LEU A 831 -45.14 -17.14 12.84
CA LEU A 831 -43.80 -17.73 12.82
C LEU A 831 -42.71 -16.83 13.40
N MET A 832 -42.98 -15.52 13.55
CA MET A 832 -42.00 -14.53 14.04
C MET A 832 -42.58 -13.61 15.14
N PRO A 833 -43.15 -14.13 16.24
CA PRO A 833 -43.86 -13.31 17.24
C PRO A 833 -43.01 -12.20 17.87
N ASN A 834 -41.69 -12.38 17.94
CA ASN A 834 -40.74 -11.35 18.42
C ASN A 834 -40.56 -10.16 17.47
N HIS A 835 -41.14 -10.22 16.26
CA HIS A 835 -41.04 -9.18 15.24
C HIS A 835 -42.35 -8.48 14.93
N GLN A 836 -43.40 -8.77 15.70
CA GLN A 836 -44.72 -8.18 15.48
C GLN A 836 -44.79 -6.79 16.11
N PHE A 837 -45.28 -5.81 15.34
CA PHE A 837 -45.56 -4.46 15.82
C PHE A 837 -46.68 -4.43 16.89
N PRO A 838 -46.65 -3.48 17.84
CA PRO A 838 -47.75 -3.23 18.78
C PRO A 838 -49.12 -3.04 18.09
N ASP A 839 -50.21 -3.44 18.77
CA ASP A 839 -51.57 -3.41 18.22
C ASP A 839 -52.01 -2.02 17.74
N ARG A 840 -51.56 -0.96 18.43
CA ARG A 840 -51.87 0.43 18.06
C ARG A 840 -51.33 0.84 16.69
N PHE A 841 -50.32 0.14 16.17
CA PHE A 841 -49.74 0.42 14.85
C PHE A 841 -50.29 -0.44 13.72
N GLN A 842 -51.07 -1.48 14.02
CA GLN A 842 -51.64 -2.38 13.00
C GLN A 842 -52.44 -1.64 11.91
N PRO A 843 -53.23 -0.58 12.19
CA PRO A 843 -53.95 0.18 11.17
C PRO A 843 -53.04 0.86 10.12
N PHE A 844 -51.77 1.11 10.45
CA PHE A 844 -50.81 1.77 9.57
C PHE A 844 -50.01 0.78 8.71
N ILE A 845 -50.09 -0.53 8.96
CA ILE A 845 -49.32 -1.55 8.24
C ILE A 845 -49.94 -1.80 6.86
N LYS A 846 -49.16 -1.55 5.79
CA LYS A 846 -49.56 -1.73 4.38
C LYS A 846 -49.16 -3.09 3.80
N GLY A 847 -48.31 -3.84 4.49
CA GLY A 847 -47.79 -5.13 4.04
C GLY A 847 -46.27 -5.18 4.12
N ASN A 848 -45.63 -5.92 3.23
CA ASN A 848 -44.17 -5.95 3.07
C ASN A 848 -43.77 -5.50 1.66
N LEU A 849 -42.58 -4.89 1.54
CA LEU A 849 -41.95 -4.62 0.24
C LEU A 849 -40.87 -5.67 -0.03
N LYS A 850 -40.81 -6.17 -1.26
CA LYS A 850 -39.62 -6.88 -1.71
C LYS A 850 -38.48 -5.89 -1.96
N TYR A 851 -37.26 -6.41 -2.06
CA TYR A 851 -36.07 -5.57 -2.26
C TYR A 851 -36.19 -4.62 -3.45
N TYR A 852 -36.61 -5.13 -4.61
CA TYR A 852 -36.79 -4.34 -5.83
C TYR A 852 -37.98 -3.36 -5.80
N GLU A 853 -38.73 -3.31 -4.69
CA GLU A 853 -39.86 -2.39 -4.50
C GLU A 853 -39.59 -1.34 -3.41
N ILE A 854 -38.37 -1.29 -2.87
CA ILE A 854 -38.01 -0.37 -1.79
C ILE A 854 -38.07 1.10 -2.23
N ASP A 855 -37.92 1.35 -3.53
CA ASP A 855 -38.10 2.64 -4.18
C ASP A 855 -39.50 3.24 -3.94
N LYS A 856 -40.55 2.41 -3.78
CA LYS A 856 -41.89 2.87 -3.38
C LYS A 856 -41.89 3.58 -2.03
N ALA A 857 -41.13 3.06 -1.06
CA ALA A 857 -40.98 3.71 0.23
C ALA A 857 -40.09 4.95 0.12
N TYR A 858 -38.98 4.85 -0.60
CA TYR A 858 -37.96 5.90 -0.65
C TYR A 858 -38.34 7.08 -1.54
N LYS A 859 -39.08 6.87 -2.63
CA LYS A 859 -39.44 7.91 -3.61
C LYS A 859 -40.94 8.21 -3.65
N GLY A 860 -41.76 7.41 -2.97
CA GLY A 860 -43.22 7.53 -2.97
C GLY A 860 -43.80 8.34 -1.81
N TYR A 861 -43.02 8.69 -0.79
CA TYR A 861 -43.48 9.40 0.41
C TYR A 861 -42.68 10.69 0.64
N GLN A 862 -43.29 11.69 1.30
CA GLN A 862 -42.60 12.94 1.64
C GLN A 862 -41.62 12.76 2.80
N VAL A 863 -41.92 11.95 3.82
CA VAL A 863 -41.01 11.77 4.96
C VAL A 863 -40.67 10.30 5.14
N MET A 864 -39.40 10.01 5.39
CA MET A 864 -38.96 8.67 5.73
C MET A 864 -38.51 8.57 7.18
N ILE A 865 -38.87 7.46 7.82
CA ILE A 865 -38.53 7.17 9.20
C ILE A 865 -37.33 6.23 9.25
N ASN A 866 -36.32 6.59 10.03
CA ASN A 866 -35.19 5.72 10.35
C ASN A 866 -35.15 5.39 11.86
N VAL A 867 -34.71 4.17 12.19
CA VAL A 867 -34.58 3.70 13.56
C VAL A 867 -33.24 2.98 13.70
N ASN A 868 -32.43 3.42 14.65
CA ASN A 868 -31.08 2.93 14.89
C ASN A 868 -31.03 1.88 16.01
N THR A 869 -30.08 0.95 15.89
CA THR A 869 -29.78 -0.04 16.94
C THR A 869 -28.45 0.30 17.62
N VAL A 870 -27.51 0.86 16.85
CA VAL A 870 -26.22 1.38 17.34
C VAL A 870 -26.39 2.88 17.50
N LYS A 871 -26.15 3.40 18.71
CA LYS A 871 -26.30 4.83 19.04
C LYS A 871 -24.96 5.56 19.10
N GLU A 872 -23.96 4.95 19.73
CA GLU A 872 -22.68 5.58 20.08
C GLU A 872 -21.58 5.43 19.01
N SER A 873 -21.93 5.00 17.79
CA SER A 873 -20.94 4.90 16.72
C SER A 873 -20.84 6.23 15.96
N PRO A 874 -19.62 6.78 15.76
CA PRO A 874 -19.36 7.94 14.90
C PRO A 874 -19.78 7.74 13.43
N THR A 875 -19.93 6.49 12.98
CA THR A 875 -20.06 6.18 11.54
C THR A 875 -21.12 5.14 11.21
N MET A 876 -21.55 4.32 12.18
CA MET A 876 -22.52 3.25 11.95
C MET A 876 -23.97 3.69 12.19
N PHE A 877 -24.74 3.77 11.11
CA PHE A 877 -26.20 3.80 11.12
C PHE A 877 -26.75 3.22 9.81
N SER A 878 -28.07 3.08 9.71
CA SER A 878 -28.69 2.42 8.56
C SER A 878 -28.39 3.13 7.23
N ARG A 879 -28.02 2.35 6.20
CA ARG A 879 -27.90 2.80 4.80
C ARG A 879 -29.11 3.60 4.31
N ARG A 880 -30.30 3.31 4.87
CA ARG A 880 -31.57 3.99 4.57
C ARG A 880 -31.43 5.51 4.63
N VAL A 881 -30.68 6.06 5.59
CA VAL A 881 -30.52 7.52 5.73
C VAL A 881 -29.90 8.11 4.46
N TYR A 882 -28.78 7.53 3.99
CA TYR A 882 -28.15 7.92 2.72
C TYR A 882 -29.09 7.73 1.53
N GLU A 883 -29.73 6.56 1.45
CA GLU A 883 -30.60 6.18 0.33
C GLU A 883 -31.81 7.10 0.19
N GLY A 884 -32.46 7.48 1.29
CA GLY A 884 -33.61 8.38 1.26
C GLY A 884 -33.27 9.82 0.94
N LEU A 885 -32.18 10.34 1.52
CA LEU A 885 -31.70 11.68 1.21
C LEU A 885 -31.30 11.80 -0.27
N ALA A 886 -30.62 10.78 -0.83
CA ALA A 886 -30.33 10.73 -2.27
C ALA A 886 -31.59 10.66 -3.13
N CYS A 887 -32.67 10.09 -2.61
CA CYS A 887 -33.97 10.08 -3.27
C CYS A 887 -34.75 11.40 -3.14
N GLY A 888 -34.21 12.42 -2.45
CA GLY A 888 -34.95 13.67 -2.19
C GLY A 888 -36.03 13.53 -1.13
N THR A 889 -35.85 12.61 -0.18
CA THR A 889 -36.81 12.32 0.91
C THR A 889 -36.19 12.67 2.24
N PRO A 890 -36.63 13.77 2.88
CA PRO A 890 -36.24 14.11 4.24
C PRO A 890 -36.41 12.94 5.21
N VAL A 891 -35.46 12.79 6.13
CA VAL A 891 -35.40 11.68 7.08
C VAL A 891 -35.56 12.22 8.50
N ILE A 892 -36.47 11.60 9.25
CA ILE A 892 -36.52 11.74 10.71
C ILE A 892 -36.04 10.43 11.32
N SER A 893 -35.08 10.52 12.25
CA SER A 893 -34.43 9.36 12.85
C SER A 893 -34.51 9.37 14.37
N THR A 894 -34.43 8.18 14.97
CA THR A 894 -33.99 8.05 16.37
C THR A 894 -32.51 8.45 16.49
N TYR A 895 -32.07 8.84 17.68
CA TYR A 895 -30.68 9.27 17.92
C TYR A 895 -29.65 8.23 17.43
N ALA A 896 -28.61 8.72 16.78
CA ALA A 896 -27.33 8.04 16.56
C ALA A 896 -26.25 9.10 16.34
N GLN A 897 -25.14 8.98 17.06
CA GLN A 897 -23.99 9.88 16.97
C GLN A 897 -23.51 10.05 15.53
N GLY A 898 -23.41 8.96 14.75
CA GLY A 898 -22.94 9.07 13.37
C GLY A 898 -23.86 9.88 12.46
N ILE A 899 -25.16 9.97 12.72
CA ILE A 899 -26.05 10.85 11.96
C ILE A 899 -25.75 12.32 12.29
N GLU A 900 -25.52 12.63 13.58
CA GLU A 900 -25.17 13.97 14.04
C GLU A 900 -23.83 14.42 13.43
N GLU A 901 -22.81 13.55 13.41
CA GLU A 901 -21.49 13.88 12.86
C GLU A 901 -21.48 14.00 11.33
N ILE A 902 -22.19 13.12 10.62
CA ILE A 902 -22.15 13.08 9.16
C ILE A 902 -23.12 14.09 8.54
N PHE A 903 -24.33 14.22 9.08
CA PHE A 903 -25.42 15.00 8.48
C PHE A 903 -25.85 16.21 9.31
N GLY A 904 -25.51 16.27 10.59
CA GLY A 904 -25.94 17.34 11.50
C GLY A 904 -27.44 17.61 11.42
N ASP A 905 -27.81 18.87 11.22
CA ASP A 905 -29.22 19.30 11.17
C ASP A 905 -29.98 18.78 9.94
N LEU A 906 -29.33 18.20 8.92
CA LEU A 906 -30.00 17.71 7.72
C LEU A 906 -30.97 16.56 8.03
N VAL A 907 -30.64 15.71 9.01
CA VAL A 907 -31.51 14.63 9.50
C VAL A 907 -32.02 15.01 10.88
N TYR A 908 -33.34 15.19 11.01
CA TYR A 908 -33.91 15.57 12.29
C TYR A 908 -33.92 14.40 13.27
N MET A 909 -33.39 14.63 14.47
CA MET A 909 -33.39 13.69 15.58
C MET A 909 -33.87 14.42 16.83
N SER A 910 -34.83 13.84 17.55
CA SER A 910 -35.27 14.37 18.84
C SER A 910 -35.79 13.26 19.72
N GLU A 911 -35.57 13.42 21.02
CA GLU A 911 -36.15 12.56 22.05
C GLU A 911 -37.47 13.09 22.62
N ASN A 912 -37.85 14.31 22.25
CA ASN A 912 -39.08 14.94 22.69
C ASN A 912 -40.24 14.63 21.72
N PRO A 913 -41.34 13.99 22.17
CA PRO A 913 -42.48 13.63 21.31
C PRO A 913 -43.15 14.82 20.62
N GLU A 914 -43.28 15.97 21.30
CA GLU A 914 -43.88 17.18 20.75
C GLU A 914 -43.00 17.77 19.65
N SER A 915 -41.69 17.83 19.84
CA SER A 915 -40.74 18.29 18.82
C SER A 915 -40.75 17.39 17.58
N LEU A 916 -40.82 16.06 17.76
CA LEU A 916 -40.97 15.13 16.64
C LEU A 916 -42.28 15.36 15.86
N TYR A 917 -43.38 15.57 16.57
CA TYR A 917 -44.67 15.88 15.96
C TYR A 917 -44.63 17.18 15.15
N GLU A 918 -44.08 18.26 15.70
CA GLU A 918 -43.95 19.53 14.98
C GLU A 918 -43.05 19.42 13.74
N GLU A 919 -41.97 18.62 13.80
CA GLU A 919 -41.12 18.40 12.63
C GLU A 919 -41.83 17.61 11.53
N PHE A 920 -42.51 16.50 11.87
CA PHE A 920 -43.31 15.76 10.89
C PHE A 920 -44.38 16.68 10.27
N LYS A 921 -45.10 17.44 11.10
CA LYS A 921 -46.11 18.38 10.62
C LYS A 921 -45.50 19.41 9.67
N LYS A 922 -44.37 20.00 10.04
CA LYS A 922 -43.68 21.01 9.23
C LYS A 922 -43.24 20.46 7.88
N LEU A 923 -42.65 19.28 7.82
CA LEU A 923 -42.26 18.64 6.54
C LEU A 923 -43.44 18.29 5.62
N LEU A 924 -44.62 18.05 6.20
CA LEU A 924 -45.84 17.66 5.46
C LEU A 924 -46.72 18.86 5.05
N GLU A 925 -46.62 19.99 5.77
CA GLU A 925 -47.44 21.20 5.56
C GLU A 925 -46.67 22.39 4.96
N ASP A 926 -45.35 22.49 5.15
CA ASP A 926 -44.49 23.58 4.63
C ASP A 926 -43.66 23.07 3.43
N GLU A 927 -44.17 23.31 2.23
CA GLU A 927 -43.55 22.89 0.96
C GLU A 927 -42.15 23.47 0.77
N ARG A 928 -41.93 24.74 1.16
CA ARG A 928 -40.62 25.39 1.02
C ARG A 928 -39.58 24.74 1.92
N TYR A 929 -39.97 24.39 3.14
CA TYR A 929 -39.10 23.69 4.08
C TYR A 929 -38.77 22.28 3.59
N TYR A 930 -39.76 21.56 3.04
CA TYR A 930 -39.57 20.26 2.42
C TYR A 930 -38.57 20.33 1.25
N GLU A 931 -38.77 21.24 0.29
CA GLU A 931 -37.93 21.41 -0.89
C GLU A 931 -36.48 21.71 -0.50
N GLN A 932 -36.28 22.59 0.49
CA GLN A 932 -34.96 22.90 1.01
C GLN A 932 -34.26 21.65 1.58
N LYS A 933 -34.93 20.90 2.45
CA LYS A 933 -34.38 19.67 3.03
C LYS A 933 -34.10 18.61 1.97
N ALA A 934 -35.01 18.43 1.01
CA ALA A 934 -34.86 17.48 -0.08
C ALA A 934 -33.64 17.82 -0.96
N LEU A 935 -33.52 19.07 -1.44
CA LEU A 935 -32.42 19.47 -2.31
C LEU A 935 -31.06 19.42 -1.60
N THR A 936 -30.99 19.93 -0.37
CA THR A 936 -29.74 19.87 0.42
C THR A 936 -29.36 18.42 0.69
N GLY A 937 -30.32 17.54 0.96
CA GLY A 937 -30.08 16.11 1.16
C GLY A 937 -29.53 15.40 -0.07
N ILE A 938 -30.11 15.67 -1.24
CA ILE A 938 -29.63 15.15 -2.53
C ILE A 938 -28.19 15.63 -2.77
N ARG A 939 -27.94 16.93 -2.63
CA ARG A 939 -26.63 17.53 -2.89
C ARG A 939 -25.57 16.96 -1.94
N ASP A 940 -25.86 16.86 -0.66
CA ASP A 940 -24.92 16.35 0.34
C ASP A 940 -24.54 14.88 0.06
N VAL A 941 -25.53 14.01 -0.16
CA VAL A 941 -25.25 12.60 -0.43
C VAL A 941 -24.52 12.39 -1.76
N LEU A 942 -24.98 13.01 -2.84
CA LEU A 942 -24.39 12.79 -4.17
C LEU A 942 -22.97 13.38 -4.28
N THR A 943 -22.61 14.38 -3.46
CA THR A 943 -21.26 14.98 -3.45
C THR A 943 -20.28 14.32 -2.49
N LYS A 944 -20.74 13.56 -1.48
CA LYS A 944 -19.85 13.05 -0.41
C LYS A 944 -20.06 11.57 -0.04
N HIS A 945 -21.23 11.02 -0.29
CA HIS A 945 -21.66 9.76 0.33
C HIS A 945 -22.21 8.74 -0.68
N THR A 946 -21.54 8.64 -1.83
CA THR A 946 -21.81 7.59 -2.83
C THR A 946 -20.83 6.41 -2.74
N TYR A 947 -21.19 5.25 -3.30
CA TYR A 947 -20.26 4.11 -3.38
C TYR A 947 -19.03 4.39 -4.26
N THR A 948 -19.12 5.32 -5.22
CA THR A 948 -17.94 5.88 -5.91
C THR A 948 -16.93 6.46 -4.92
N HIS A 949 -17.40 7.24 -3.94
CA HIS A 949 -16.54 7.84 -2.91
C HIS A 949 -15.93 6.77 -1.99
N ARG A 950 -16.72 5.75 -1.63
CA ARG A 950 -16.23 4.61 -0.82
C ARG A 950 -15.16 3.82 -1.57
N LEU A 951 -15.37 3.57 -2.86
CA LEU A 951 -14.40 2.87 -3.69
C LEU A 951 -13.11 3.68 -3.88
N LYS A 952 -13.23 4.99 -4.13
CA LYS A 952 -12.08 5.91 -4.18
C LYS A 952 -11.27 5.85 -2.88
N TYR A 953 -11.93 5.89 -1.72
CA TYR A 953 -11.26 5.79 -0.43
C TYR A 953 -10.53 4.44 -0.24
N ILE A 954 -11.16 3.32 -0.63
CA ILE A 954 -10.51 2.00 -0.60
C ILE A 954 -9.26 1.99 -1.49
N ILE A 955 -9.38 2.45 -2.74
CA ILE A 955 -8.27 2.53 -3.71
C ILE A 955 -7.12 3.37 -3.17
N GLU A 956 -7.40 4.51 -2.54
CA GLU A 956 -6.39 5.37 -1.90
C GLU A 956 -5.69 4.68 -0.74
N LYS A 957 -6.42 3.95 0.11
CA LYS A 957 -5.84 3.20 1.24
C LYS A 957 -5.02 1.99 0.80
N VAL A 958 -5.45 1.30 -0.25
CA VAL A 958 -4.76 0.13 -0.83
C VAL A 958 -3.56 0.56 -1.69
N GLY A 959 -3.61 1.76 -2.27
CA GLY A 959 -2.55 2.29 -3.13
C GLY A 959 -2.67 1.89 -4.61
N LEU A 960 -3.88 1.61 -5.09
CA LEU A 960 -4.11 1.21 -6.49
C LEU A 960 -4.11 2.43 -7.44
N ASN A 961 -3.64 2.25 -8.68
CA ASN A 961 -3.49 3.33 -9.68
C ASN A 961 -4.79 3.59 -10.49
N PHE A 962 -5.89 3.87 -9.79
CA PHE A 962 -7.18 4.21 -10.38
C PHE A 962 -7.68 5.57 -9.91
N VAL A 963 -8.46 6.26 -10.75
CA VAL A 963 -9.03 7.58 -10.44
C VAL A 963 -10.52 7.64 -10.75
N ALA A 964 -11.27 8.23 -9.83
CA ALA A 964 -12.66 8.61 -10.02
C ALA A 964 -12.71 10.10 -10.38
N THR A 965 -13.18 10.41 -11.59
CA THR A 965 -13.29 11.79 -12.09
C THR A 965 -14.73 12.12 -12.44
N SER A 966 -15.24 13.22 -11.89
CA SER A 966 -16.49 13.81 -12.35
C SER A 966 -16.34 14.34 -13.78
N PRO A 967 -17.38 14.28 -14.63
CA PRO A 967 -17.28 14.69 -16.03
C PRO A 967 -17.04 16.20 -16.20
N ALA A 968 -16.18 16.59 -17.14
CA ALA A 968 -15.94 18.01 -17.40
C ALA A 968 -17.11 18.66 -18.16
N VAL A 969 -17.38 19.95 -17.89
CA VAL A 969 -18.37 20.76 -18.63
C VAL A 969 -17.76 22.08 -19.12
N THR A 970 -18.02 22.42 -20.37
CA THR A 970 -17.66 23.74 -20.92
C THR A 970 -18.88 24.66 -20.95
N VAL A 971 -18.79 25.79 -20.26
CA VAL A 971 -19.73 26.90 -20.34
C VAL A 971 -19.37 27.75 -21.55
N VAL A 972 -20.30 27.90 -22.48
CA VAL A 972 -20.19 28.82 -23.62
C VAL A 972 -20.98 30.08 -23.30
N ALA A 973 -20.38 31.24 -23.51
CA ALA A 973 -21.05 32.52 -23.34
C ALA A 973 -20.60 33.51 -24.43
N CYS A 974 -21.40 34.54 -24.68
CA CYS A 974 -21.09 35.59 -25.65
C CYS A 974 -21.03 36.95 -24.94
N ALA A 975 -20.00 37.75 -25.19
CA ALA A 975 -19.83 39.07 -24.61
C ALA A 975 -19.56 40.13 -25.69
N ASN A 976 -20.33 41.21 -25.67
CA ASN A 976 -20.24 42.34 -26.61
C ASN A 976 -19.67 43.61 -25.95
N SER A 977 -19.40 43.56 -24.65
CA SER A 977 -18.79 44.66 -23.91
C SER A 977 -17.93 44.15 -22.76
N LEU A 978 -17.06 45.01 -22.21
CA LEU A 978 -16.27 44.73 -21.02
C LEU A 978 -17.15 44.31 -19.83
N LYS A 979 -18.28 45.01 -19.65
CA LYS A 979 -19.22 44.75 -18.55
C LYS A 979 -19.82 43.35 -18.64
N GLU A 980 -20.33 42.97 -19.82
CA GLU A 980 -20.88 41.63 -20.06
C GLU A 980 -19.83 40.55 -19.81
N TYR A 981 -18.58 40.77 -20.24
CA TYR A 981 -17.49 39.84 -20.01
C TYR A 981 -17.22 39.61 -18.52
N GLU A 982 -17.12 40.69 -17.74
CA GLU A 982 -16.87 40.61 -16.29
C GLU A 982 -18.04 39.95 -15.55
N GLU A 983 -19.28 40.25 -15.93
CA GLU A 983 -20.48 39.60 -15.39
C GLU A 983 -20.49 38.09 -15.66
N ILE A 984 -20.12 37.65 -16.88
CA ILE A 984 -20.02 36.22 -17.23
C ILE A 984 -18.95 35.53 -16.38
N VAL A 985 -17.78 36.15 -16.24
CA VAL A 985 -16.69 35.60 -15.40
C VAL A 985 -17.14 35.47 -13.96
N GLU A 986 -17.83 36.48 -13.40
CA GLU A 986 -18.36 36.40 -12.04
C GLU A 986 -19.38 35.27 -11.88
N GLN A 987 -20.31 35.11 -12.83
CA GLN A 987 -21.30 34.04 -12.82
C GLN A 987 -20.68 32.64 -12.99
N PHE A 988 -19.59 32.53 -13.75
CA PHE A 988 -18.82 31.31 -13.87
C PHE A 988 -18.05 30.99 -12.59
N ASP A 989 -17.32 31.95 -12.03
CA ASP A 989 -16.45 31.75 -10.87
C ASP A 989 -17.26 31.32 -9.63
N ARG A 990 -18.47 31.87 -9.45
CA ARG A 990 -19.36 31.47 -8.34
C ARG A 990 -19.88 30.02 -8.41
N GLN A 991 -19.77 29.34 -9.55
CA GLN A 991 -20.26 27.95 -9.66
C GLN A 991 -19.43 27.02 -8.77
N THR A 992 -20.08 26.18 -7.96
CA THR A 992 -19.40 25.27 -7.01
C THR A 992 -18.89 23.99 -7.66
N TYR A 993 -19.33 23.67 -8.88
CA TYR A 993 -18.82 22.52 -9.64
C TYR A 993 -17.38 22.76 -10.10
N GLU A 994 -16.45 21.88 -9.71
CA GLU A 994 -15.01 22.11 -9.93
C GLU A 994 -14.57 21.83 -11.37
N ASN A 995 -15.08 20.78 -12.01
CA ASN A 995 -14.61 20.35 -13.33
C ASN A 995 -15.30 21.12 -14.47
N LYS A 996 -15.10 22.44 -14.49
CA LYS A 996 -15.72 23.37 -15.43
C LYS A 996 -14.68 24.20 -16.19
N GLN A 997 -15.02 24.58 -17.42
CA GLN A 997 -14.27 25.55 -18.23
C GLN A 997 -15.22 26.61 -18.79
N LEU A 998 -14.71 27.80 -19.09
CA LEU A 998 -15.47 28.91 -19.65
C LEU A 998 -14.89 29.33 -21.00
N TYR A 999 -15.70 29.27 -22.05
CA TYR A 999 -15.35 29.66 -23.41
C TYR A 999 -16.20 30.88 -23.76
N ILE A 1000 -15.56 32.05 -23.83
CA ILE A 1000 -16.24 33.33 -24.10
C ILE A 1000 -15.99 33.71 -25.55
N LEU A 1001 -17.07 33.84 -26.32
CA LEU A 1001 -17.07 34.41 -27.66
C LEU A 1001 -17.22 35.92 -27.58
N VAL A 1002 -16.29 36.64 -28.20
CA VAL A 1002 -16.32 38.10 -28.27
C VAL A 1002 -16.33 38.59 -29.72
N ASP A 1003 -17.13 39.61 -29.98
CA ASP A 1003 -16.96 40.49 -31.13
C ASP A 1003 -15.93 41.58 -30.81
N THR A 1004 -15.34 42.23 -31.82
CA THR A 1004 -14.30 43.25 -31.58
C THR A 1004 -14.91 44.50 -30.94
N PHE A 1005 -14.64 44.75 -29.66
CA PHE A 1005 -15.00 45.97 -28.91
C PHE A 1005 -13.79 46.57 -28.18
N ASP A 1006 -13.80 47.88 -27.91
CA ASP A 1006 -12.67 48.55 -27.25
C ASP A 1006 -12.30 47.91 -25.90
N GLY A 1007 -11.04 47.48 -25.78
CA GLY A 1007 -10.52 46.83 -24.57
C GLY A 1007 -10.52 45.30 -24.57
N TYR A 1008 -11.04 44.62 -25.60
CA TYR A 1008 -11.10 43.14 -25.64
C TYR A 1008 -9.71 42.46 -25.52
N LEU A 1009 -8.65 43.06 -26.07
CA LEU A 1009 -7.27 42.54 -25.96
C LEU A 1009 -6.73 42.58 -24.53
N ASN A 1010 -7.14 43.56 -23.72
CA ASN A 1010 -6.74 43.64 -22.32
C ASN A 1010 -7.36 42.51 -21.50
N LEU A 1011 -8.59 42.08 -21.86
CA LEU A 1011 -9.25 40.94 -21.24
C LEU A 1011 -8.57 39.63 -21.61
N TYR A 1012 -8.17 39.48 -22.88
CA TYR A 1012 -7.42 38.32 -23.35
C TYR A 1012 -6.16 38.10 -22.51
N ASN A 1013 -5.38 39.16 -22.24
CA ASN A 1013 -4.17 39.06 -21.42
C ASN A 1013 -4.45 38.84 -19.92
N LYS A 1014 -5.60 39.30 -19.42
CA LYS A 1014 -5.95 39.22 -17.99
C LYS A 1014 -6.53 37.85 -17.60
N TYR A 1015 -7.42 37.31 -18.44
CA TYR A 1015 -8.29 36.18 -18.05
C TYR A 1015 -8.04 34.89 -18.82
N ASN A 1016 -7.26 34.87 -19.90
CA ASN A 1016 -6.95 33.65 -20.62
C ASN A 1016 -6.04 32.74 -19.76
N THR A 1017 -6.69 31.91 -18.95
CA THR A 1017 -6.11 31.07 -17.89
C THR A 1017 -6.29 29.60 -18.26
N ALA A 1018 -6.02 28.69 -17.32
CA ALA A 1018 -6.25 27.26 -17.55
C ALA A 1018 -7.75 26.87 -17.66
N THR A 1019 -8.66 27.71 -17.15
CA THR A 1019 -10.10 27.43 -17.08
C THR A 1019 -10.96 28.41 -17.86
N ILE A 1020 -10.48 29.63 -18.12
CA ILE A 1020 -11.20 30.66 -18.89
C ILE A 1020 -10.45 30.91 -20.20
N HIS A 1021 -11.17 30.79 -21.32
CA HIS A 1021 -10.64 30.94 -22.67
C HIS A 1021 -11.48 31.94 -23.45
N THR A 1022 -10.81 32.88 -24.11
CA THR A 1022 -11.46 33.90 -24.94
C THR A 1022 -11.25 33.59 -26.42
N PHE A 1023 -12.32 33.60 -27.19
CA PHE A 1023 -12.30 33.34 -28.62
C PHE A 1023 -12.93 34.50 -29.39
N VAL A 1024 -12.27 34.94 -30.45
CA VAL A 1024 -12.82 35.98 -31.33
C VAL A 1024 -13.77 35.34 -32.33
N ARG A 1025 -15.02 35.81 -32.37
CA ARG A 1025 -16.11 35.21 -33.16
C ARG A 1025 -15.74 35.02 -34.64
N SER A 1026 -15.06 35.99 -35.23
CA SER A 1026 -14.65 35.96 -36.63
C SER A 1026 -13.71 34.80 -36.98
N TYR A 1027 -13.05 34.16 -36.01
CA TYR A 1027 -12.16 33.01 -36.23
C TYR A 1027 -12.84 31.65 -36.05
N MET A 1028 -14.12 31.62 -35.65
CA MET A 1028 -14.83 30.36 -35.38
C MET A 1028 -15.09 29.51 -36.63
N HIS A 1029 -15.07 30.12 -37.82
CA HIS A 1029 -15.18 29.41 -39.10
C HIS A 1029 -14.05 28.40 -39.37
N ASN A 1030 -12.96 28.44 -38.59
CA ASN A 1030 -11.87 27.47 -38.67
C ASN A 1030 -12.22 26.11 -38.03
N TYR A 1031 -13.31 26.03 -37.26
CA TYR A 1031 -13.79 24.80 -36.64
C TYR A 1031 -15.03 24.30 -37.39
N LEU A 1032 -15.06 23.02 -37.79
CA LEU A 1032 -16.18 22.49 -38.59
C LEU A 1032 -17.40 22.21 -37.70
N ASN A 1033 -17.16 21.69 -36.50
CA ASN A 1033 -18.21 21.34 -35.54
C ASN A 1033 -17.75 21.61 -34.10
N ILE A 1034 -18.69 21.51 -33.15
CA ILE A 1034 -18.41 21.87 -31.75
C ILE A 1034 -17.33 21.00 -31.09
N ARG A 1035 -17.09 19.77 -31.54
CA ARG A 1035 -16.06 18.88 -30.94
C ARG A 1035 -14.65 19.26 -31.36
N ASP A 1036 -14.50 19.98 -32.47
CA ASP A 1036 -13.21 20.53 -32.87
C ASP A 1036 -12.82 21.71 -31.96
N TRP A 1037 -13.82 22.34 -31.34
CA TRP A 1037 -13.65 23.49 -30.46
C TRP A 1037 -13.63 23.10 -28.97
N ILE A 1038 -14.54 22.21 -28.55
CA ILE A 1038 -14.75 21.83 -27.15
C ILE A 1038 -14.36 20.36 -26.95
N SER A 1039 -13.41 20.12 -26.02
CA SER A 1039 -12.92 18.78 -25.68
C SER A 1039 -13.69 18.12 -24.53
N SER A 1040 -14.45 18.89 -23.75
CA SER A 1040 -15.22 18.37 -22.62
C SER A 1040 -16.43 17.53 -23.09
N PRO A 1041 -16.83 16.50 -22.32
CA PRO A 1041 -17.96 15.65 -22.68
C PRO A 1041 -19.31 16.35 -22.61
N TYR A 1042 -19.41 17.46 -21.87
CA TYR A 1042 -20.63 18.24 -21.72
C TYR A 1042 -20.42 19.72 -22.06
N VAL A 1043 -21.47 20.36 -22.58
CA VAL A 1043 -21.50 21.78 -22.90
C VAL A 1043 -22.79 22.41 -22.38
N THR A 1044 -22.72 23.68 -21.96
CA THR A 1044 -23.89 24.47 -21.54
C THR A 1044 -23.73 25.91 -22.02
N TYR A 1045 -24.85 26.61 -22.22
CA TYR A 1045 -24.84 28.02 -22.61
C TYR A 1045 -25.25 28.93 -21.45
N PHE A 1046 -24.48 29.99 -21.19
CA PHE A 1046 -24.86 31.06 -20.28
C PHE A 1046 -25.40 32.26 -21.07
N ASP A 1047 -26.67 32.55 -20.85
CA ASP A 1047 -27.40 33.65 -21.47
C ASP A 1047 -27.29 34.94 -20.65
N LYS A 1048 -27.18 36.08 -21.32
CA LYS A 1048 -26.98 37.40 -20.70
C LYS A 1048 -28.19 37.91 -19.91
N GLU A 1049 -29.37 37.41 -20.19
CA GLU A 1049 -30.62 37.77 -19.49
C GLU A 1049 -30.98 36.73 -18.41
N SER A 1050 -30.02 35.90 -18.02
CA SER A 1050 -30.21 34.83 -17.04
C SER A 1050 -29.25 34.99 -15.86
N TYR A 1051 -29.75 34.67 -14.68
CA TYR A 1051 -28.95 34.55 -13.47
C TYR A 1051 -28.75 33.07 -13.14
N TYR A 1052 -27.50 32.70 -12.92
CA TYR A 1052 -27.03 31.37 -12.56
C TYR A 1052 -26.50 31.39 -11.12
N GLY A 1053 -27.26 30.75 -10.22
CA GLY A 1053 -26.86 30.59 -8.82
C GLY A 1053 -25.64 29.71 -8.67
N SER A 1054 -25.00 29.74 -7.49
CA SER A 1054 -23.72 29.06 -7.23
C SER A 1054 -23.78 27.54 -7.46
N ASN A 1055 -24.93 26.89 -7.27
CA ASN A 1055 -25.08 25.45 -7.45
C ASN A 1055 -25.74 25.05 -8.77
N TYR A 1056 -25.97 25.98 -9.70
CA TYR A 1056 -26.64 25.69 -10.98
C TYR A 1056 -25.96 24.56 -11.75
N LEU A 1057 -24.65 24.67 -11.99
CA LEU A 1057 -23.90 23.60 -12.66
C LEU A 1057 -23.78 22.36 -11.78
N LEU A 1058 -23.61 22.53 -10.48
CA LEU A 1058 -23.47 21.39 -9.57
C LEU A 1058 -24.71 20.48 -9.65
N ASP A 1059 -25.90 21.06 -9.52
CA ASP A 1059 -27.15 20.30 -9.51
C ASP A 1059 -27.34 19.55 -10.86
N LEU A 1060 -27.13 20.23 -12.00
CA LEU A 1060 -27.23 19.60 -13.33
C LEU A 1060 -26.17 18.51 -13.54
N MET A 1061 -24.92 18.74 -13.14
CA MET A 1061 -23.84 17.77 -13.32
C MET A 1061 -23.98 16.56 -12.39
N LEU A 1062 -24.52 16.72 -11.17
CA LEU A 1062 -24.85 15.60 -10.30
C LEU A 1062 -25.88 14.65 -10.93
N SER A 1063 -26.77 15.16 -11.79
CA SER A 1063 -27.73 14.32 -12.52
C SER A 1063 -27.06 13.30 -13.44
N THR A 1064 -25.86 13.58 -13.95
CA THR A 1064 -25.10 12.63 -14.78
C THR A 1064 -24.69 11.34 -14.03
N THR A 1065 -24.81 11.33 -12.70
CA THR A 1065 -24.56 10.14 -11.88
C THR A 1065 -25.71 9.12 -11.92
N PHE A 1066 -26.92 9.54 -12.30
CA PHE A 1066 -28.11 8.69 -12.27
C PHE A 1066 -28.96 8.74 -13.55
N THR A 1067 -28.68 9.64 -14.50
CA THR A 1067 -29.27 9.64 -15.83
C THR A 1067 -28.20 9.78 -16.92
N ASP A 1068 -28.37 9.03 -18.02
CA ASP A 1068 -27.53 9.12 -19.22
C ASP A 1068 -28.17 10.00 -20.32
N SER A 1069 -29.10 10.89 -19.94
CA SER A 1069 -29.82 11.76 -20.89
C SER A 1069 -28.87 12.61 -21.73
N ASP A 1070 -29.25 12.84 -23.00
CA ASP A 1070 -28.50 13.69 -23.92
C ASP A 1070 -28.54 15.17 -23.49
N PHE A 1071 -29.67 15.59 -22.91
CA PHE A 1071 -29.91 16.93 -22.40
C PHE A 1071 -30.42 16.86 -20.96
N ILE A 1072 -29.79 17.62 -20.06
CA ILE A 1072 -30.14 17.73 -18.65
C ILE A 1072 -30.33 19.21 -18.33
N GLY A 1073 -31.53 19.62 -17.97
CA GLY A 1073 -31.83 21.04 -17.75
C GLY A 1073 -32.95 21.26 -16.77
N LYS A 1074 -33.49 22.48 -16.74
CA LYS A 1074 -34.58 22.85 -15.83
C LYS A 1074 -35.86 23.11 -16.63
N ALA A 1075 -36.82 22.17 -16.61
CA ALA A 1075 -38.12 22.40 -17.26
C ALA A 1075 -39.02 23.29 -16.41
N THR A 1076 -39.00 23.09 -15.09
CA THR A 1076 -39.54 24.00 -14.07
C THR A 1076 -38.46 25.02 -13.69
N TYR A 1077 -38.81 26.29 -13.65
CA TYR A 1077 -37.84 27.37 -13.40
C TYR A 1077 -38.51 28.67 -12.97
N TYR A 1078 -37.72 29.61 -12.45
CA TYR A 1078 -38.20 30.93 -12.05
C TYR A 1078 -37.98 31.99 -13.12
N THR A 1079 -38.94 32.91 -13.24
CA THR A 1079 -38.83 34.15 -14.03
C THR A 1079 -39.04 35.37 -13.14
N LEU A 1080 -38.29 36.44 -13.39
CA LEU A 1080 -38.48 37.74 -12.77
C LEU A 1080 -39.13 38.72 -13.75
N ASP A 1081 -40.32 39.18 -13.40
CA ASP A 1081 -41.06 40.19 -14.14
C ASP A 1081 -41.69 41.20 -13.17
N GLN A 1082 -41.39 42.49 -13.34
CA GLN A 1082 -41.90 43.59 -12.49
C GLN A 1082 -41.69 43.36 -10.97
N GLU A 1083 -40.47 42.99 -10.57
CA GLU A 1083 -40.10 42.65 -9.17
C GLU A 1083 -40.82 41.41 -8.57
N GLN A 1084 -41.59 40.64 -9.36
CA GLN A 1084 -42.23 39.40 -8.90
C GLN A 1084 -41.56 38.16 -9.48
N VAL A 1085 -41.24 37.21 -8.61
CA VAL A 1085 -40.79 35.86 -8.98
C VAL A 1085 -42.01 35.01 -9.32
N LYS A 1086 -42.01 34.40 -10.50
CA LYS A 1086 -43.04 33.45 -10.93
C LYS A 1086 -42.38 32.14 -11.33
N GLU A 1087 -42.89 31.05 -10.78
CA GLU A 1087 -42.55 29.69 -11.21
C GLU A 1087 -43.23 29.38 -12.55
N GLN A 1088 -42.52 28.68 -13.44
CA GLN A 1088 -42.99 28.26 -14.75
C GLN A 1088 -42.95 26.74 -14.85
N ASN A 1089 -43.98 26.13 -15.46
CA ASN A 1089 -44.10 24.68 -15.63
C ASN A 1089 -43.97 23.89 -14.31
N GLU A 1090 -44.71 24.30 -13.28
CA GLU A 1090 -44.73 23.66 -11.96
C GLU A 1090 -44.90 22.14 -12.02
N GLY A 1091 -44.15 21.41 -11.19
CA GLY A 1091 -44.29 19.97 -11.01
C GLY A 1091 -43.56 19.09 -12.03
N ARG A 1092 -42.64 19.68 -12.82
CA ARG A 1092 -41.83 19.00 -13.85
C ARG A 1092 -40.39 18.72 -13.40
N GLU A 1093 -40.13 18.67 -12.11
CA GLU A 1093 -38.83 18.37 -11.52
C GLU A 1093 -38.55 16.85 -11.50
N TYR A 1094 -37.28 16.49 -11.72
CA TYR A 1094 -36.76 15.12 -11.67
C TYR A 1094 -37.50 14.10 -12.56
N GLU A 1095 -37.95 14.52 -13.74
CA GLU A 1095 -38.62 13.65 -14.70
C GLU A 1095 -38.07 13.77 -16.13
N TYR A 1096 -38.34 12.76 -16.95
CA TYR A 1096 -38.03 12.81 -18.37
C TYR A 1096 -39.02 13.73 -19.09
N VAL A 1097 -38.50 14.64 -19.89
CA VAL A 1097 -39.28 15.63 -20.64
C VAL A 1097 -39.04 15.49 -22.15
N THR A 1098 -39.75 16.26 -22.96
CA THR A 1098 -39.61 16.23 -24.44
C THR A 1098 -38.96 17.47 -25.01
N ASP A 1099 -38.71 18.49 -24.19
CA ASP A 1099 -38.22 19.78 -24.65
C ASP A 1099 -37.57 20.57 -23.51
N LEU A 1100 -36.47 21.24 -23.82
CA LEU A 1100 -35.70 22.12 -22.95
C LEU A 1100 -35.19 23.31 -23.77
N SER A 1101 -34.73 24.36 -23.08
CA SER A 1101 -34.10 25.52 -23.73
C SER A 1101 -32.58 25.55 -23.44
N PRO A 1102 -31.74 25.96 -24.42
CA PRO A 1102 -30.28 25.95 -24.29
C PRO A 1102 -29.68 26.66 -23.08
N GLU A 1103 -30.23 27.82 -22.71
CA GLU A 1103 -29.77 28.68 -21.62
C GLU A 1103 -29.94 28.09 -20.23
N ARG A 1104 -30.68 26.99 -20.09
CA ARG A 1104 -30.89 26.28 -18.82
C ARG A 1104 -30.67 24.78 -18.91
N THR A 1105 -29.77 24.37 -19.81
CA THR A 1105 -29.49 22.98 -20.15
C THR A 1105 -28.00 22.71 -20.30
N VAL A 1106 -27.52 21.65 -19.65
CA VAL A 1106 -26.27 20.98 -19.97
C VAL A 1106 -26.58 19.86 -20.97
N ALA A 1107 -25.81 19.76 -22.04
CA ALA A 1107 -25.97 18.75 -23.07
C ALA A 1107 -24.66 17.97 -23.27
N LYS A 1108 -24.75 16.68 -23.63
CA LYS A 1108 -23.58 15.93 -24.12
C LYS A 1108 -23.05 16.63 -25.37
N THR A 1109 -21.77 17.01 -25.41
CA THR A 1109 -21.17 17.74 -26.54
C THR A 1109 -21.37 17.00 -27.87
N THR A 1110 -21.43 15.67 -27.82
CA THR A 1110 -21.63 14.81 -29.00
C THR A 1110 -22.97 15.00 -29.70
N VAL A 1111 -24.02 15.49 -29.02
CA VAL A 1111 -25.36 15.68 -29.61
C VAL A 1111 -25.36 16.69 -30.75
N TYR A 1112 -24.41 17.63 -30.73
CA TYR A 1112 -24.25 18.69 -31.71
C TYR A 1112 -23.25 18.35 -32.82
N SER A 1113 -22.68 17.14 -32.84
CA SER A 1113 -21.58 16.78 -33.77
C SER A 1113 -21.97 16.86 -35.26
N ASN A 1114 -23.26 16.68 -35.57
CA ASN A 1114 -23.77 16.70 -36.94
C ASN A 1114 -24.29 18.09 -37.36
N VAL A 1115 -24.05 19.12 -36.56
CA VAL A 1115 -24.47 20.51 -36.81
C VAL A 1115 -23.21 21.37 -36.90
N SER A 1116 -23.16 22.29 -37.87
CA SER A 1116 -22.01 23.20 -37.97
C SER A 1116 -21.91 24.10 -36.73
N LEU A 1117 -20.70 24.48 -36.36
CA LEU A 1117 -20.49 25.29 -35.15
C LEU A 1117 -21.29 26.60 -35.20
N GLU A 1118 -21.37 27.26 -36.35
CA GLU A 1118 -22.13 28.51 -36.51
C GLU A 1118 -23.61 28.32 -36.18
N LYS A 1119 -24.22 27.21 -36.62
CA LYS A 1119 -25.62 26.90 -36.33
C LYS A 1119 -25.85 26.59 -34.86
N VAL A 1120 -24.87 25.96 -34.19
CA VAL A 1120 -24.96 25.69 -32.75
C VAL A 1120 -24.89 27.00 -31.96
N ILE A 1121 -23.97 27.89 -32.32
CA ILE A 1121 -23.85 29.22 -31.70
C ILE A 1121 -25.13 30.03 -31.94
N GLU A 1122 -25.66 30.05 -33.17
CA GLU A 1122 -26.92 30.72 -33.49
C GLU A 1122 -28.10 30.17 -32.68
N MET A 1123 -28.18 28.84 -32.55
CA MET A 1123 -29.19 28.16 -31.73
C MET A 1123 -29.10 28.55 -30.25
N PHE A 1124 -27.89 28.72 -29.71
CA PHE A 1124 -27.66 29.18 -28.34
C PHE A 1124 -28.09 30.64 -28.16
N GLU A 1125 -27.63 31.56 -29.01
CA GLU A 1125 -27.95 32.99 -28.91
C GLU A 1125 -29.45 33.28 -29.15
N GLN A 1126 -30.09 32.57 -30.07
CA GLN A 1126 -31.53 32.69 -30.33
C GLN A 1126 -32.38 31.89 -29.34
N ASN A 1127 -31.74 31.16 -28.42
CA ASN A 1127 -32.38 30.31 -27.43
C ASN A 1127 -33.41 29.35 -28.04
N GLN A 1128 -33.05 28.73 -29.17
CA GLN A 1128 -33.93 27.89 -29.95
C GLN A 1128 -34.26 26.60 -29.18
N ARG A 1129 -35.55 26.27 -29.08
CA ARG A 1129 -36.05 25.08 -28.36
C ARG A 1129 -35.43 23.79 -28.89
N LEU A 1130 -35.06 22.90 -27.96
CA LEU A 1130 -34.33 21.67 -28.27
C LEU A 1130 -35.25 20.50 -28.65
N ALA A 1131 -36.58 20.67 -28.62
CA ALA A 1131 -37.58 19.63 -28.95
C ALA A 1131 -37.34 18.91 -30.28
N SER A 1132 -36.70 19.56 -31.25
CA SER A 1132 -36.38 18.96 -32.55
C SER A 1132 -35.46 17.73 -32.41
N TYR A 1133 -34.59 17.70 -31.39
CA TYR A 1133 -33.68 16.57 -31.13
C TYR A 1133 -34.41 15.33 -30.63
N ALA A 1134 -35.59 15.46 -30.00
CA ALA A 1134 -36.39 14.32 -29.56
C ALA A 1134 -36.79 13.41 -30.74
N ARG A 1135 -36.97 13.99 -31.94
CA ARG A 1135 -37.29 13.24 -33.17
C ARG A 1135 -36.14 12.33 -33.63
N TYR A 1136 -34.92 12.59 -33.19
CA TYR A 1136 -33.74 11.77 -33.45
C TYR A 1136 -33.44 10.78 -32.30
N GLY A 1137 -34.41 10.54 -31.41
CA GLY A 1137 -34.29 9.61 -30.28
C GLY A 1137 -33.47 10.15 -29.11
N LYS A 1138 -33.22 11.47 -29.06
CA LYS A 1138 -32.48 12.11 -27.96
C LYS A 1138 -33.33 12.23 -26.70
N GLN A 1139 -32.74 11.93 -25.55
CA GLN A 1139 -33.40 11.95 -24.25
C GLN A 1139 -33.18 13.26 -23.49
N PHE A 1140 -34.21 13.72 -22.79
CA PHE A 1140 -34.18 14.95 -21.98
C PHE A 1140 -34.60 14.64 -20.56
N PHE A 1141 -33.86 15.19 -19.60
CA PHE A 1141 -34.16 15.09 -18.18
C PHE A 1141 -34.28 16.48 -17.56
N SER A 1142 -35.34 16.70 -16.79
CA SER A 1142 -35.55 17.91 -16.02
C SER A 1142 -35.10 17.70 -14.58
N ASN A 1143 -34.27 18.60 -14.09
CA ASN A 1143 -33.79 18.63 -12.70
C ASN A 1143 -34.69 19.53 -11.83
N ASP A 1144 -34.21 19.91 -10.64
CA ASP A 1144 -34.83 20.88 -9.74
C ASP A 1144 -35.03 22.27 -10.39
N LYS A 1145 -35.83 23.12 -9.76
CA LYS A 1145 -36.17 24.48 -10.23
C LYS A 1145 -35.28 25.61 -9.70
N PHE A 1146 -34.37 25.33 -8.77
CA PHE A 1146 -33.56 26.32 -8.06
C PHE A 1146 -32.29 26.70 -8.83
N ASN A 1147 -31.59 27.72 -8.33
CA ASN A 1147 -30.32 28.21 -8.86
C ASN A 1147 -30.38 28.74 -10.31
N TYR A 1148 -31.57 29.01 -10.85
CA TYR A 1148 -31.73 29.64 -12.15
C TYR A 1148 -32.91 30.62 -12.15
N LEU A 1149 -32.68 31.83 -12.65
CA LEU A 1149 -33.70 32.88 -12.79
C LEU A 1149 -33.57 33.58 -14.14
N LYS A 1150 -34.63 33.55 -14.97
CA LYS A 1150 -34.69 34.35 -16.21
C LYS A 1150 -35.18 35.77 -15.89
N ILE A 1151 -34.40 36.78 -16.27
CA ILE A 1151 -34.69 38.19 -16.01
C ILE A 1151 -35.30 38.82 -17.27
N LYS A 1152 -36.55 39.31 -17.18
CA LYS A 1152 -37.23 39.95 -18.34
C LYS A 1152 -37.24 41.47 -18.29
N ASN A 1153 -37.41 42.08 -17.11
CA ASN A 1153 -37.41 43.54 -16.88
C ASN A 1153 -37.11 43.83 -15.39
N HIS A 1154 -35.95 44.41 -15.06
CA HIS A 1154 -35.56 44.68 -13.66
C HIS A 1154 -34.82 46.04 -13.47
N THR A 1155 -34.94 46.60 -12.27
CA THR A 1155 -34.17 47.77 -11.77
C THR A 1155 -33.40 47.37 -10.50
N ASP A 1156 -32.08 47.61 -10.47
CA ASP A 1156 -31.07 47.02 -9.56
C ASP A 1156 -31.33 47.03 -8.03
N LYS A 1157 -32.34 47.72 -7.50
CA LYS A 1157 -32.46 48.02 -6.06
C LYS A 1157 -32.98 46.89 -5.15
N LYS A 1158 -33.39 45.72 -5.66
CA LYS A 1158 -33.98 44.62 -4.83
C LYS A 1158 -33.51 43.19 -5.16
N LEU A 1159 -32.53 43.03 -6.04
CA LEU A 1159 -32.14 41.71 -6.57
C LEU A 1159 -31.74 40.71 -5.48
N ASP A 1160 -30.94 41.13 -4.48
CA ASP A 1160 -30.46 40.24 -3.42
C ASP A 1160 -31.57 39.56 -2.60
N SER A 1161 -32.67 40.27 -2.33
CA SER A 1161 -33.80 39.70 -1.57
C SER A 1161 -34.61 38.69 -2.38
N ILE A 1162 -34.61 38.86 -3.71
CA ILE A 1162 -35.29 38.01 -4.69
C ILE A 1162 -34.46 36.75 -4.94
N LEU A 1163 -33.14 36.88 -5.05
CA LEU A 1163 -32.23 35.77 -5.25
C LEU A 1163 -32.31 34.75 -4.11
N LYS A 1164 -32.52 35.17 -2.86
CA LYS A 1164 -32.75 34.25 -1.72
C LYS A 1164 -33.97 33.33 -1.86
N GLN A 1165 -34.92 33.65 -2.74
CA GLN A 1165 -36.07 32.79 -3.00
C GLN A 1165 -35.75 31.70 -4.04
N VAL A 1166 -34.76 31.95 -4.90
CA VAL A 1166 -34.38 31.08 -6.02
C VAL A 1166 -33.14 30.25 -5.71
N GLU A 1167 -32.23 30.79 -4.90
CA GLU A 1167 -31.02 30.10 -4.48
C GLU A 1167 -31.30 29.19 -3.28
N LEU A 1168 -30.99 27.90 -3.46
CA LEU A 1168 -30.98 26.86 -2.44
C LEU A 1168 -29.74 25.98 -2.60
#